data_AF-I2Q2M6-F1
#
_entry.id   AF-I2Q2M6-F1
#
_cell.length_a   1.000
_cell.length_b   1.000
_cell.length_c   1.000
_cell.angle_alpha   90.00
_cell.angle_beta   90.00
_cell.angle_gamma   90.00
#
_symmetry.space_group_name_H-M   'P 1'
#
loop_
_entity.id
_entity.type
_entity.pdbx_description
1 polymer ?
#
loop_
_entity_poly.entity_id
_entity_poly.type
_entity_poly.pdbx_seq_one_letter_code
_entity_poly.pdbx_strand_id
1 'polypeptide(L)'
;MAIPLITQVLPVVPPPPQPESLTFDVEMEAHLRADAEYRDVHEAWTDQVNATASAINGTVVNVTAATTAATTATGAATTSTTKAAEAAASAASALAAKTAAETARDTTLAARDTATGAATTATTKAGEAAGSATAAGTARTAAETARDITLAARDTTVTKAGEASDSASAAASAKTAAETARDDAVAARNVTLGARDTSVDAAGVADLRAGDAAASAAAARQSELNAAQIVTGNITPAAIGAATEAALATEVAARQAHEEAANPHSGSASIAALTALAATIPTTAAGVGLGNVTNDAQVKRSEMGAAGGVATLGLDGKVPAAQLPTITSNVSVIRTPTITSPADGATLTTSMPTIACDTYRNVYGIAQASMVVEIATDAGFANITYTHTVSGAATTYAMPTGHIAPLGAYWIGVKYTDTDGESSARGVAHVTAAAVLEHVVAPTVTAPAAGATVYEQPTLTSSAFAVSSGADTHAASQWRVKTTAGTWDSPLWDSGETASSLTSITVPAGRLVAGGNGYDMEVRHKGTILGWSDWSPSVSVVSATTFANIIGVVCTATGGGGGTWAWVDASGNATTPAAGYFNGHPVFGGITDVTVDGQAMVKIPKFYIKRATLAAGAYSGKEAWWVSDQPATGFRLHPAFYNAGAEVAQIYVGKYQASSDGTKLKSVSGVAPAVSTTLTAFQGLATARNVSGVTGFMLWSVYQWSAIQWLYLLENATMDSQTKTGQGRVSQSSAANVDATDVAQATYRGIVGLWGNVYQWMDGLKTDGTQICMWDNAGNKTWVTTGRTRTAAAGWVYPLTFMAQSGASYNFSDAFIGDTGPTSNSGATAPDGQHFDPASAYFPIVGGSWGDGAGAGLWYVLCVNSASGASTSVGARLAKV
;
A
#
# COMPACT_ATOMS: atom_id res chain seq x y z
N MET A 1 -1.24 -76.91 35.12
CA MET A 1 0.03 -77.67 35.33
C MET A 1 -0.37 -78.97 36.03
N ALA A 2 -0.06 -80.10 35.41
CA ALA A 2 -0.68 -81.41 35.64
C ALA A 2 0.09 -82.29 36.65
N ILE A 3 -0.52 -83.46 37.00
CA ILE A 3 0.07 -84.74 37.48
C ILE A 3 -0.03 -84.98 39.02
N PRO A 4 -0.40 -86.20 39.54
CA PRO A 4 -1.33 -87.23 39.04
C PRO A 4 -2.09 -88.05 40.15
N LEU A 5 -2.96 -88.95 39.67
CA LEU A 5 -3.48 -90.16 40.30
C LEU A 5 -2.36 -91.13 40.76
N ILE A 6 -2.52 -91.77 41.94
CA ILE A 6 -1.92 -93.09 42.25
C ILE A 6 -2.98 -94.00 42.86
N THR A 7 -3.29 -95.05 42.10
CA THR A 7 -4.04 -96.26 42.45
C THR A 7 -3.07 -97.24 43.12
N GLN A 8 -3.46 -97.88 44.23
CA GLN A 8 -2.80 -99.10 44.69
C GLN A 8 -3.84 -100.14 45.16
N VAL A 9 -3.86 -101.26 44.44
CA VAL A 9 -4.62 -102.48 44.69
C VAL A 9 -3.74 -103.45 45.48
N LEU A 10 -4.28 -104.14 46.49
CA LEU A 10 -3.76 -105.40 47.07
C LEU A 10 -4.91 -106.12 47.85
N PRO A 11 -4.87 -107.45 48.08
CA PRO A 11 -5.67 -108.43 47.33
C PRO A 11 -6.74 -109.18 48.15
N VAL A 12 -7.63 -109.88 47.43
CA VAL A 12 -8.60 -110.87 47.95
C VAL A 12 -7.88 -112.18 48.29
N VAL A 13 -8.14 -112.75 49.48
CA VAL A 13 -7.76 -114.12 49.90
C VAL A 13 -8.94 -114.76 50.67
N PRO A 14 -9.23 -116.07 50.49
CA PRO A 14 -10.56 -116.69 50.64
C PRO A 14 -10.83 -117.30 52.04
N PRO A 15 -12.08 -117.76 52.33
CA PRO A 15 -12.41 -118.34 53.63
C PRO A 15 -11.85 -119.77 53.79
N PRO A 16 -11.27 -120.14 54.95
CA PRO A 16 -10.95 -121.52 55.27
C PRO A 16 -12.17 -122.33 55.81
N PRO A 17 -12.11 -123.67 55.75
CA PRO A 17 -13.25 -124.59 55.72
C PRO A 17 -13.63 -125.17 57.09
N GLN A 18 -14.83 -125.77 57.14
CA GLN A 18 -15.30 -126.62 58.24
C GLN A 18 -14.45 -127.89 58.39
N PRO A 19 -14.27 -128.43 59.62
CA PRO A 19 -14.08 -129.85 59.85
C PRO A 19 -15.37 -130.52 60.34
N GLU A 20 -15.61 -131.66 59.69
CA GLU A 20 -16.67 -132.63 59.88
C GLU A 20 -16.59 -133.35 61.25
N SER A 21 -17.67 -134.08 61.53
CA SER A 21 -17.96 -134.88 62.71
C SER A 21 -16.83 -135.78 63.23
N LEU A 22 -16.66 -135.81 64.56
CA LEU A 22 -16.26 -137.02 65.28
C LEU A 22 -17.42 -137.46 66.18
N THR A 23 -18.15 -138.47 65.72
CA THR A 23 -19.06 -139.29 66.52
C THR A 23 -18.26 -140.03 67.59
N PHE A 24 -18.51 -139.77 68.87
CA PHE A 24 -18.26 -140.74 69.93
C PHE A 24 -19.61 -141.28 70.37
N ASP A 25 -19.95 -142.41 69.78
CA ASP A 25 -21.01 -143.29 70.21
C ASP A 25 -20.50 -144.13 71.40
N VAL A 26 -21.43 -144.83 72.05
CA VAL A 26 -21.20 -146.00 72.92
C VAL A 26 -20.95 -145.70 74.41
N GLU A 27 -22.05 -145.76 75.18
CA GLU A 27 -22.29 -146.79 76.22
C GLU A 27 -21.14 -147.18 77.20
N MET A 28 -20.12 -146.36 77.41
CA MET A 28 -18.96 -146.71 78.25
C MET A 28 -18.60 -145.68 79.34
N GLU A 29 -19.54 -144.83 79.75
CA GLU A 29 -19.33 -143.86 80.86
C GLU A 29 -20.07 -144.20 82.17
N ALA A 30 -20.64 -145.41 82.28
CA ALA A 30 -21.28 -145.93 83.50
C ALA A 30 -20.65 -147.21 84.07
N HIS A 31 -19.45 -147.61 83.63
CA HIS A 31 -18.67 -148.68 84.30
C HIS A 31 -17.30 -148.25 84.85
N LEU A 32 -16.88 -146.99 84.66
CA LEU A 32 -15.56 -146.52 85.11
C LEU A 32 -15.61 -145.29 86.04
N ARG A 33 -16.75 -145.04 86.70
CA ARG A 33 -16.92 -144.02 87.77
C ARG A 33 -16.37 -144.44 89.15
N ALA A 34 -15.42 -145.37 89.24
CA ALA A 34 -14.95 -145.87 90.54
C ALA A 34 -13.42 -146.03 90.68
N ASP A 35 -12.62 -145.39 89.81
CA ASP A 35 -11.15 -145.38 89.95
C ASP A 35 -10.63 -143.97 90.27
N ALA A 36 -9.91 -143.84 91.38
CA ALA A 36 -9.60 -142.55 92.01
C ALA A 36 -8.48 -141.77 91.30
N GLU A 37 -7.62 -142.42 90.52
CA GLU A 37 -6.47 -141.78 89.86
C GLU A 37 -6.84 -140.91 88.64
N TYR A 38 -8.00 -141.12 88.00
CA TYR A 38 -8.39 -140.36 86.80
C TYR A 38 -8.97 -138.97 87.11
N ARG A 39 -9.52 -138.77 88.32
CA ARG A 39 -10.10 -137.47 88.73
C ARG A 39 -9.03 -136.39 88.92
N ASP A 40 -7.94 -136.72 89.60
CA ASP A 40 -6.92 -135.71 89.96
C ASP A 40 -6.19 -135.17 88.72
N VAL A 41 -5.96 -136.00 87.70
CA VAL A 41 -5.30 -135.57 86.45
C VAL A 41 -6.22 -134.68 85.60
N HIS A 42 -7.52 -134.98 85.58
CA HIS A 42 -8.49 -134.19 84.81
C HIS A 42 -8.79 -132.82 85.44
N GLU A 43 -8.83 -132.75 86.78
CA GLU A 43 -9.01 -131.50 87.52
C GLU A 43 -7.79 -130.58 87.35
N ALA A 44 -6.57 -131.13 87.43
CA ALA A 44 -5.33 -130.35 87.23
C ALA A 44 -5.19 -129.79 85.80
N TRP A 45 -5.57 -130.55 84.77
CA TRP A 45 -5.54 -130.07 83.38
C TRP A 45 -6.58 -128.98 83.13
N THR A 46 -7.78 -129.13 83.70
CA THR A 46 -8.87 -128.16 83.56
C THR A 46 -8.51 -126.82 84.21
N ASP A 47 -7.89 -126.84 85.40
CA ASP A 47 -7.43 -125.63 86.06
C ASP A 47 -6.33 -124.90 85.28
N GLN A 48 -5.40 -125.64 84.65
CA GLN A 48 -4.33 -125.05 83.86
C GLN A 48 -4.86 -124.40 82.56
N VAL A 49 -5.84 -125.02 81.89
CA VAL A 49 -6.50 -124.46 80.71
C VAL A 49 -7.27 -123.19 81.07
N ASN A 50 -7.99 -123.18 82.19
CA ASN A 50 -8.75 -122.02 82.65
C ASN A 50 -7.83 -120.85 83.08
N ALA A 51 -6.72 -121.14 83.75
CA ALA A 51 -5.72 -120.12 84.10
C ALA A 51 -5.10 -119.46 82.85
N THR A 52 -4.80 -120.27 81.82
CA THR A 52 -4.22 -119.79 80.56
C THR A 52 -5.21 -118.95 79.75
N ALA A 53 -6.48 -119.37 79.69
CA ALA A 53 -7.54 -118.60 79.03
C ALA A 53 -7.80 -117.24 79.72
N SER A 54 -7.74 -117.19 81.05
CA SER A 54 -7.89 -115.95 81.83
C SER A 54 -6.73 -114.97 81.58
N ALA A 55 -5.49 -115.46 81.50
CA ALA A 55 -4.30 -114.66 81.20
C ALA A 55 -4.32 -114.09 79.77
N ILE A 56 -4.78 -114.87 78.78
CA ILE A 56 -4.94 -114.41 77.40
C ILE A 56 -6.01 -113.32 77.33
N ASN A 57 -7.14 -113.50 78.01
CA ASN A 57 -8.23 -112.53 78.00
C ASN A 57 -7.83 -111.19 78.65
N GLY A 58 -7.08 -111.23 79.76
CA GLY A 58 -6.51 -110.03 80.39
C GLY A 58 -5.51 -109.27 79.49
N THR A 59 -4.73 -110.01 78.68
CA THR A 59 -3.76 -109.39 77.75
C THR A 59 -4.47 -108.74 76.56
N VAL A 60 -5.51 -109.37 76.01
CA VAL A 60 -6.31 -108.82 74.90
C VAL A 60 -7.04 -107.54 75.33
N VAL A 61 -7.65 -107.51 76.52
CA VAL A 61 -8.33 -106.32 77.04
C VAL A 61 -7.36 -105.13 77.21
N ASN A 62 -6.13 -105.38 77.68
CA ASN A 62 -5.10 -104.34 77.81
C ASN A 62 -4.61 -103.81 76.45
N VAL A 63 -4.48 -104.67 75.43
CA VAL A 63 -4.10 -104.26 74.08
C VAL A 63 -5.21 -103.43 73.42
N THR A 64 -6.48 -103.81 73.60
CA THR A 64 -7.61 -103.02 73.09
C THR A 64 -7.67 -101.64 73.75
N ALA A 65 -7.52 -101.56 75.08
CA ALA A 65 -7.50 -100.29 75.81
C ALA A 65 -6.33 -99.38 75.36
N ALA A 66 -5.13 -99.94 75.17
CA ALA A 66 -3.97 -99.22 74.67
C ALA A 66 -4.17 -98.70 73.23
N THR A 67 -4.80 -99.51 72.36
CA THR A 67 -5.09 -99.15 70.96
C THR A 67 -6.15 -98.03 70.88
N THR A 68 -7.19 -98.09 71.71
CA THR A 68 -8.19 -97.01 71.82
C THR A 68 -7.55 -95.72 72.31
N ALA A 69 -6.72 -95.77 73.36
CA ALA A 69 -6.01 -94.60 73.88
C ALA A 69 -5.05 -93.98 72.84
N ALA A 70 -4.32 -94.81 72.09
CA ALA A 70 -3.44 -94.34 71.01
C ALA A 70 -4.23 -93.69 69.86
N THR A 71 -5.39 -94.24 69.51
CA THR A 71 -6.27 -93.68 68.46
C THR A 71 -6.85 -92.33 68.89
N THR A 72 -7.31 -92.21 70.14
CA THR A 72 -7.81 -90.95 70.70
C THR A 72 -6.70 -89.89 70.79
N ALA A 73 -5.50 -90.26 71.21
CA ALA A 73 -4.35 -89.35 71.25
C ALA A 73 -3.96 -88.86 69.84
N THR A 74 -3.98 -89.75 68.85
CA THR A 74 -3.71 -89.40 67.44
C THR A 74 -4.79 -88.48 66.87
N GLY A 75 -6.07 -88.71 67.17
CA GLY A 75 -7.17 -87.82 66.78
C GLY A 75 -7.09 -86.43 67.44
N ALA A 76 -6.68 -86.36 68.71
CA ALA A 76 -6.45 -85.10 69.42
C ALA A 76 -5.25 -84.33 68.84
N ALA A 77 -4.14 -85.01 68.54
CA ALA A 77 -2.96 -84.41 67.92
C ALA A 77 -3.26 -83.87 66.50
N THR A 78 -4.03 -84.61 65.71
CA THR A 78 -4.46 -84.17 64.37
C THR A 78 -5.34 -82.93 64.47
N THR A 79 -6.33 -82.92 65.37
CA THR A 79 -7.20 -81.77 65.62
C THR A 79 -6.43 -80.53 66.07
N SER A 80 -5.45 -80.70 66.96
CA SER A 80 -4.58 -79.61 67.43
C SER A 80 -3.73 -79.04 66.29
N THR A 81 -3.23 -79.90 65.39
CA THR A 81 -2.42 -79.49 64.24
C THR A 81 -3.25 -78.71 63.22
N THR A 82 -4.49 -79.15 62.95
CA THR A 82 -5.42 -78.42 62.07
C THR A 82 -5.77 -77.04 62.63
N LYS A 83 -6.09 -76.94 63.93
CA LYS A 83 -6.37 -75.64 64.57
C LYS A 83 -5.17 -74.70 64.55
N ALA A 84 -3.95 -75.23 64.70
CA ALA A 84 -2.73 -74.43 64.59
C ALA A 84 -2.52 -73.91 63.15
N ALA A 85 -2.82 -74.72 62.13
CA ALA A 85 -2.75 -74.31 60.72
C ALA A 85 -3.81 -73.24 60.38
N GLU A 86 -5.04 -73.38 60.87
CA GLU A 86 -6.11 -72.39 60.70
C GLU A 86 -5.76 -71.05 61.38
N ALA A 87 -5.20 -71.08 62.59
CA ALA A 87 -4.72 -69.89 63.28
C ALA A 87 -3.57 -69.20 62.53
N ALA A 88 -2.63 -69.96 61.97
CA ALA A 88 -1.54 -69.44 61.15
C ALA A 88 -2.06 -68.78 59.85
N ALA A 89 -3.04 -69.40 59.18
CA ALA A 89 -3.67 -68.83 57.99
C ALA A 89 -4.43 -67.53 58.30
N SER A 90 -5.15 -67.50 59.43
CA SER A 90 -5.84 -66.29 59.90
C SER A 90 -4.86 -65.15 60.20
N ALA A 91 -3.74 -65.45 60.87
CA ALA A 91 -2.69 -64.48 61.16
C ALA A 91 -2.03 -63.94 59.88
N ALA A 92 -1.78 -64.80 58.89
CA ALA A 92 -1.24 -64.38 57.58
C ALA A 92 -2.20 -63.45 56.82
N SER A 93 -3.50 -63.75 56.85
CA SER A 93 -4.54 -62.89 56.26
C SER A 93 -4.63 -61.53 56.94
N ALA A 94 -4.57 -61.50 58.28
CA ALA A 94 -4.55 -60.26 59.05
C ALA A 94 -3.30 -59.40 58.75
N LEU A 95 -2.13 -60.03 58.59
CA LEU A 95 -0.90 -59.33 58.22
C LEU A 95 -1.00 -58.73 56.80
N ALA A 96 -1.54 -59.47 55.83
CA ALA A 96 -1.75 -58.97 54.47
C ALA A 96 -2.71 -57.78 54.43
N ALA A 97 -3.81 -57.84 55.20
CA ALA A 97 -4.76 -56.73 55.33
C ALA A 97 -4.11 -55.48 55.95
N LYS A 98 -3.25 -55.67 56.97
CA LYS A 98 -2.49 -54.58 57.59
C LYS A 98 -1.54 -53.91 56.58
N THR A 99 -0.77 -54.69 55.83
CA THR A 99 0.17 -54.17 54.81
C THR A 99 -0.57 -53.43 53.68
N ALA A 100 -1.74 -53.91 53.26
CA ALA A 100 -2.58 -53.21 52.29
C ALA A 100 -3.08 -51.86 52.83
N ALA A 101 -3.48 -51.80 54.11
CA ALA A 101 -3.92 -50.56 54.75
C ALA A 101 -2.76 -49.54 54.90
N GLU A 102 -1.57 -50.00 55.27
CA GLU A 102 -0.36 -49.16 55.33
C GLU A 102 -0.01 -48.58 53.94
N THR A 103 -0.07 -49.41 52.89
CA THR A 103 0.18 -48.97 51.50
C THR A 103 -0.85 -47.93 51.03
N ALA A 104 -2.13 -48.11 51.35
CA ALA A 104 -3.18 -47.16 51.01
C ALA A 104 -3.02 -45.81 51.75
N ARG A 105 -2.63 -45.87 53.02
CA ARG A 105 -2.31 -44.67 53.81
C ARG A 105 -1.14 -43.90 53.21
N ASP A 106 -0.05 -44.58 52.86
CA ASP A 106 1.15 -43.93 52.34
C ASP A 106 0.88 -43.32 50.95
N THR A 107 0.07 -43.98 50.12
CA THR A 107 -0.44 -43.41 48.86
C THR A 107 -1.26 -42.13 49.07
N THR A 108 -2.11 -42.12 50.10
CA THR A 108 -2.94 -40.97 50.47
C THR A 108 -2.08 -39.80 50.96
N LEU A 109 -1.04 -40.08 51.76
CA LEU A 109 -0.09 -39.08 52.22
C LEU A 109 0.69 -38.45 51.06
N ALA A 110 1.18 -39.26 50.12
CA ALA A 110 1.86 -38.76 48.91
C ALA A 110 0.97 -37.85 48.05
N ALA A 111 -0.32 -38.22 47.90
CA ALA A 111 -1.29 -37.38 47.18
C ALA A 111 -1.53 -36.05 47.89
N ARG A 112 -1.66 -36.06 49.23
CA ARG A 112 -1.82 -34.86 50.05
C ARG A 112 -0.59 -33.94 49.95
N ASP A 113 0.60 -34.50 50.03
CA ASP A 113 1.84 -33.71 49.96
C ASP A 113 2.03 -33.09 48.57
N THR A 114 1.64 -33.81 47.51
CA THR A 114 1.58 -33.28 46.13
C THR A 114 0.60 -32.12 46.02
N ALA A 115 -0.62 -32.27 46.56
CA ALA A 115 -1.63 -31.22 46.57
C ALA A 115 -1.16 -29.98 47.37
N THR A 116 -0.44 -30.18 48.47
CA THR A 116 0.13 -29.11 49.30
C THR A 116 1.24 -28.35 48.54
N GLY A 117 2.09 -29.05 47.80
CA GLY A 117 3.10 -28.44 46.93
C GLY A 117 2.49 -27.62 45.79
N ALA A 118 1.42 -28.13 45.17
CA ALA A 118 0.66 -27.40 44.15
C ALA A 118 0.00 -26.13 44.73
N ALA A 119 -0.61 -26.22 45.92
CA ALA A 119 -1.20 -25.07 46.60
C ALA A 119 -0.15 -23.98 46.93
N THR A 120 1.03 -24.39 47.44
CA THR A 120 2.13 -23.46 47.75
C THR A 120 2.65 -22.76 46.49
N THR A 121 2.76 -23.49 45.39
CA THR A 121 3.16 -22.94 44.09
C THR A 121 2.11 -21.94 43.56
N ALA A 122 0.82 -22.27 43.68
CA ALA A 122 -0.27 -21.38 43.29
C ALA A 122 -0.28 -20.08 44.12
N THR A 123 -0.07 -20.17 45.44
CA THR A 123 0.03 -18.99 46.31
C THR A 123 1.23 -18.11 45.94
N THR A 124 2.38 -18.71 45.62
CA THR A 124 3.57 -17.96 45.17
C THR A 124 3.31 -17.23 43.86
N LYS A 125 2.71 -17.93 42.87
CA LYS A 125 2.32 -17.35 41.58
C LYS A 125 1.28 -16.24 41.72
N ALA A 126 0.34 -16.37 42.65
CA ALA A 126 -0.62 -15.31 42.95
C ALA A 126 0.06 -14.05 43.53
N GLY A 127 1.10 -14.22 44.37
CA GLY A 127 1.91 -13.11 44.87
C GLY A 127 2.70 -12.40 43.77
N GLU A 128 3.32 -13.16 42.85
CA GLU A 128 4.02 -12.60 41.68
C GLU A 128 3.06 -11.85 40.74
N ALA A 129 1.85 -12.38 40.54
CA ALA A 129 0.81 -11.73 39.75
C ALA A 129 0.32 -10.43 40.41
N ALA A 130 0.14 -10.41 41.73
CA ALA A 130 -0.22 -9.21 42.48
C ALA A 130 0.85 -8.12 42.37
N GLY A 131 2.13 -8.48 42.51
CA GLY A 131 3.26 -7.55 42.32
C GLY A 131 3.31 -6.98 40.89
N SER A 132 3.07 -7.82 39.89
CA SER A 132 2.99 -7.41 38.48
C SER A 132 1.82 -6.46 38.21
N ALA A 133 0.66 -6.69 38.84
CA ALA A 133 -0.50 -5.80 38.75
C ALA A 133 -0.23 -4.43 39.39
N THR A 134 0.47 -4.38 40.53
CA THR A 134 0.90 -3.12 41.15
C THR A 134 1.87 -2.34 40.25
N ALA A 135 2.84 -3.03 39.64
CA ALA A 135 3.76 -2.41 38.68
C ALA A 135 3.03 -1.86 37.44
N ALA A 136 2.07 -2.62 36.89
CA ALA A 136 1.25 -2.17 35.77
C ALA A 136 0.38 -0.96 36.12
N GLY A 137 -0.20 -0.93 37.33
CA GLY A 137 -0.94 0.25 37.83
C GLY A 137 -0.06 1.50 37.91
N THR A 138 1.16 1.35 38.41
CA THR A 138 2.13 2.47 38.49
C THR A 138 2.52 2.98 37.10
N ALA A 139 2.78 2.07 36.16
CA ALA A 139 3.09 2.43 34.77
C ALA A 139 1.92 3.14 34.08
N ARG A 140 0.68 2.70 34.35
CA ARG A 140 -0.54 3.36 33.85
C ARG A 140 -0.66 4.79 34.34
N THR A 141 -0.47 5.05 35.63
CA THR A 141 -0.52 6.41 36.19
C THR A 141 0.56 7.32 35.58
N ALA A 142 1.76 6.79 35.34
CA ALA A 142 2.82 7.54 34.66
C ALA A 142 2.45 7.88 33.20
N ALA A 143 1.83 6.94 32.48
CA ALA A 143 1.36 7.15 31.11
C ALA A 143 0.21 8.18 31.03
N GLU A 144 -0.73 8.13 31.98
CA GLU A 144 -1.83 9.10 32.10
C GLU A 144 -1.25 10.51 32.34
N THR A 145 -0.26 10.64 33.22
CA THR A 145 0.43 11.93 33.48
C THR A 145 1.14 12.47 32.23
N ALA A 146 1.85 11.62 31.48
CA ALA A 146 2.53 12.03 30.26
C ALA A 146 1.55 12.46 29.15
N ARG A 147 0.39 11.79 29.06
CA ARG A 147 -0.68 12.17 28.14
C ARG A 147 -1.24 13.56 28.47
N ASP A 148 -1.49 13.84 29.75
CA ASP A 148 -2.05 15.12 30.18
C ASP A 148 -1.07 16.29 29.91
N ILE A 149 0.24 16.07 30.10
CA ILE A 149 1.29 17.03 29.71
C ILE A 149 1.26 17.28 28.20
N THR A 150 1.11 16.23 27.40
CA THR A 150 1.07 16.34 25.93
C THR A 150 -0.18 17.09 25.46
N LEU A 151 -1.33 16.84 26.08
CA LEU A 151 -2.58 17.56 25.79
C LEU A 151 -2.44 19.05 26.12
N ALA A 152 -1.86 19.40 27.27
CA ALA A 152 -1.61 20.80 27.63
C ALA A 152 -0.68 21.53 26.64
N ALA A 153 0.37 20.85 26.16
CA ALA A 153 1.27 21.40 25.14
C ALA A 153 0.58 21.60 23.78
N ARG A 154 -0.29 20.65 23.38
CA ARG A 154 -1.09 20.75 22.17
C ARG A 154 -2.06 21.93 22.26
N ASP A 155 -2.79 22.06 23.36
CA ASP A 155 -3.78 23.12 23.54
C ASP A 155 -3.10 24.51 23.51
N THR A 156 -1.91 24.65 24.11
CA THR A 156 -1.07 25.86 24.00
C THR A 156 -0.70 26.17 22.54
N THR A 157 -0.38 25.14 21.75
CA THR A 157 0.00 25.29 20.34
C THR A 157 -1.21 25.72 19.49
N VAL A 158 -2.39 25.16 19.78
CA VAL A 158 -3.65 25.53 19.12
C VAL A 158 -4.02 26.99 19.41
N THR A 159 -3.87 27.44 20.66
CA THR A 159 -4.08 28.86 21.02
C THR A 159 -3.17 29.78 20.22
N LYS A 160 -1.86 29.49 20.15
CA LYS A 160 -0.90 30.29 19.36
C LYS A 160 -1.19 30.28 17.86
N ALA A 161 -1.69 29.17 17.33
CA ALA A 161 -2.13 29.09 15.94
C ALA A 161 -3.35 29.98 15.67
N GLY A 162 -4.29 30.05 16.63
CA GLY A 162 -5.41 30.99 16.58
C GLY A 162 -4.95 32.45 16.57
N GLU A 163 -4.08 32.83 17.49
CA GLU A 163 -3.50 34.19 17.55
C GLU A 163 -2.76 34.58 16.26
N ALA A 164 -2.05 33.64 15.65
CA ALA A 164 -1.38 33.84 14.36
C ALA A 164 -2.39 34.01 13.21
N SER A 165 -3.49 33.24 13.22
CA SER A 165 -4.59 33.38 12.25
C SER A 165 -5.25 34.75 12.36
N ASP A 166 -5.57 35.19 13.57
CA ASP A 166 -6.17 36.51 13.81
C ASP A 166 -5.24 37.64 13.35
N SER A 167 -3.94 37.50 13.60
CA SER A 167 -2.91 38.44 13.12
C SER A 167 -2.82 38.47 11.58
N ALA A 168 -2.93 37.31 10.93
CA ALA A 168 -2.94 37.22 9.47
C ALA A 168 -4.21 37.85 8.87
N SER A 169 -5.37 37.64 9.49
CA SER A 169 -6.63 38.30 9.11
C SER A 169 -6.54 39.82 9.26
N ALA A 170 -5.97 40.32 10.36
CA ALA A 170 -5.74 41.75 10.55
C ALA A 170 -4.80 42.35 9.49
N ALA A 171 -3.72 41.64 9.13
CA ALA A 171 -2.80 42.05 8.07
C ALA A 171 -3.47 42.09 6.69
N ALA A 172 -4.34 41.12 6.39
CA ALA A 172 -5.12 41.09 5.16
C ALA A 172 -6.08 42.29 5.06
N SER A 173 -6.81 42.60 6.15
CA SER A 173 -7.68 43.78 6.21
C SER A 173 -6.91 45.09 6.04
N ALA A 174 -5.71 45.19 6.63
CA ALA A 174 -4.84 46.36 6.46
C ALA A 174 -4.36 46.51 5.01
N LYS A 175 -4.02 45.41 4.33
CA LYS A 175 -3.65 45.42 2.91
C LYS A 175 -4.80 45.91 2.03
N THR A 176 -6.01 45.41 2.24
CA THR A 176 -7.19 45.87 1.49
C THR A 176 -7.45 47.36 1.69
N ALA A 177 -7.33 47.85 2.93
CA ALA A 177 -7.47 49.29 3.21
C ALA A 177 -6.42 50.14 2.50
N ALA A 178 -5.18 49.67 2.41
CA ALA A 178 -4.10 50.34 1.69
C ALA A 178 -4.33 50.36 0.16
N GLU A 179 -4.86 49.27 -0.40
CA GLU A 179 -5.23 49.19 -1.81
C GLU A 179 -6.35 50.18 -2.15
N THR A 180 -7.41 50.25 -1.31
CA THR A 180 -8.48 51.24 -1.46
C THR A 180 -7.96 52.67 -1.40
N ALA A 181 -7.12 53.00 -0.41
CA ALA A 181 -6.55 54.34 -0.27
C ALA A 181 -5.68 54.75 -1.48
N ARG A 182 -4.97 53.79 -2.08
CA ARG A 182 -4.19 54.01 -3.31
C ARG A 182 -5.12 54.33 -4.49
N ASP A 183 -6.20 53.56 -4.64
CA ASP A 183 -7.14 53.73 -5.75
C ASP A 183 -7.88 55.08 -5.66
N ASP A 184 -8.25 55.50 -4.44
CA ASP A 184 -8.81 56.83 -4.17
C ASP A 184 -7.82 57.95 -4.52
N ALA A 185 -6.54 57.79 -4.19
CA ALA A 185 -5.51 58.76 -4.54
C ALA A 185 -5.29 58.86 -6.07
N VAL A 186 -5.37 57.74 -6.78
CA VAL A 186 -5.31 57.72 -8.25
C VAL A 186 -6.53 58.42 -8.85
N ALA A 187 -7.73 58.17 -8.31
CA ALA A 187 -8.95 58.85 -8.75
C ALA A 187 -8.86 60.38 -8.55
N ALA A 188 -8.39 60.84 -7.39
CA ALA A 188 -8.21 62.26 -7.10
C ALA A 188 -7.18 62.92 -8.05
N ARG A 189 -6.08 62.20 -8.36
CA ARG A 189 -5.08 62.66 -9.34
C ARG A 189 -5.69 62.80 -10.73
N ASN A 190 -6.50 61.85 -11.18
CA ASN A 190 -7.14 61.89 -12.49
C ASN A 190 -8.12 63.08 -12.62
N VAL A 191 -8.89 63.37 -11.56
CA VAL A 191 -9.74 64.59 -11.51
C VAL A 191 -8.90 65.86 -11.65
N THR A 192 -7.76 65.91 -10.96
CA THR A 192 -6.84 67.06 -11.02
C THR A 192 -6.24 67.24 -12.43
N LEU A 193 -5.86 66.13 -13.08
CA LEU A 193 -5.37 66.15 -14.46
C LEU A 193 -6.44 66.63 -15.43
N GLY A 194 -7.68 66.12 -15.32
CA GLY A 194 -8.79 66.58 -16.16
C GLY A 194 -9.10 68.07 -15.99
N ALA A 195 -9.04 68.60 -14.76
CA ALA A 195 -9.19 70.02 -14.50
C ALA A 195 -8.07 70.87 -15.14
N ARG A 196 -6.83 70.37 -15.06
CA ARG A 196 -5.68 71.01 -15.71
C ARG A 196 -5.83 71.02 -17.23
N ASP A 197 -6.20 69.89 -17.83
CA ASP A 197 -6.34 69.79 -19.30
C ASP A 197 -7.45 70.72 -19.80
N THR A 198 -8.59 70.80 -19.08
CA THR A 198 -9.65 71.78 -19.34
C THR A 198 -9.15 73.23 -19.27
N SER A 199 -8.26 73.54 -18.30
CA SER A 199 -7.68 74.89 -18.17
C SER A 199 -6.70 75.22 -19.30
N VAL A 200 -5.94 74.23 -19.79
CA VAL A 200 -5.03 74.37 -20.94
C VAL A 200 -5.83 74.59 -22.22
N ASP A 201 -6.91 73.83 -22.42
CA ASP A 201 -7.81 74.02 -23.56
C ASP A 201 -8.47 75.40 -23.53
N ALA A 202 -8.91 75.86 -22.35
CA ALA A 202 -9.47 77.21 -22.18
C ALA A 202 -8.45 78.31 -22.47
N ALA A 203 -7.18 78.13 -22.06
CA ALA A 203 -6.09 79.04 -22.39
C ALA A 203 -5.79 79.07 -23.90
N GLY A 204 -5.77 77.90 -24.56
CA GLY A 204 -5.61 77.80 -26.01
C GLY A 204 -6.74 78.50 -26.78
N VAL A 205 -7.99 78.34 -26.35
CA VAL A 205 -9.14 79.05 -26.93
C VAL A 205 -9.05 80.57 -26.69
N ALA A 206 -8.54 81.00 -25.54
CA ALA A 206 -8.34 82.41 -25.26
C ALA A 206 -7.25 83.03 -26.16
N ASP A 207 -6.14 82.32 -26.39
CA ASP A 207 -5.07 82.76 -27.31
C ASP A 207 -5.57 82.82 -28.76
N LEU A 208 -6.37 81.85 -29.20
CA LEU A 208 -7.00 81.88 -30.52
C LEU A 208 -7.94 83.09 -30.67
N ARG A 209 -8.78 83.36 -29.67
CA ARG A 209 -9.66 84.54 -29.66
C ARG A 209 -8.89 85.85 -29.60
N ALA A 210 -7.77 85.90 -28.90
CA ALA A 210 -6.88 87.07 -28.88
C ALA A 210 -6.22 87.29 -30.25
N GLY A 211 -5.82 86.22 -30.94
CA GLY A 211 -5.35 86.24 -32.32
C GLY A 211 -6.41 86.75 -33.30
N ASP A 212 -7.64 86.22 -33.22
CA ASP A 212 -8.77 86.65 -34.06
C ASP A 212 -9.15 88.12 -33.82
N ALA A 213 -9.11 88.57 -32.56
CA ALA A 213 -9.36 89.97 -32.20
C ALA A 213 -8.25 90.89 -32.73
N ALA A 214 -6.98 90.48 -32.67
CA ALA A 214 -5.86 91.22 -33.23
C ALA A 214 -5.93 91.31 -34.76
N ALA A 215 -6.29 90.22 -35.44
CA ALA A 215 -6.51 90.18 -36.88
C ALA A 215 -7.69 91.08 -37.30
N SER A 216 -8.79 91.05 -36.54
CA SER A 216 -9.96 91.92 -36.78
C SER A 216 -9.63 93.40 -36.59
N ALA A 217 -8.83 93.75 -35.58
CA ALA A 217 -8.37 95.12 -35.35
C ALA A 217 -7.40 95.60 -36.44
N ALA A 218 -6.53 94.72 -36.96
CA ALA A 218 -5.66 95.02 -38.09
C ALA A 218 -6.47 95.25 -39.39
N ALA A 219 -7.48 94.41 -39.66
CA ALA A 219 -8.38 94.58 -40.79
C ALA A 219 -9.19 95.90 -40.71
N ALA A 220 -9.67 96.26 -39.51
CA ALA A 220 -10.35 97.53 -39.29
C ALA A 220 -9.44 98.74 -39.55
N ARG A 221 -8.21 98.72 -39.02
CA ARG A 221 -7.20 99.77 -39.30
C ARG A 221 -6.83 99.87 -40.78
N GLN A 222 -6.71 98.74 -41.47
CA GLN A 222 -6.43 98.73 -42.90
C GLN A 222 -7.62 99.30 -43.69
N SER A 223 -8.86 99.02 -43.28
CA SER A 223 -10.06 99.59 -43.88
C SER A 223 -10.15 101.11 -43.65
N GLU A 224 -9.76 101.62 -42.48
CA GLU A 224 -9.67 103.06 -42.20
C GLU A 224 -8.57 103.75 -43.02
N LEU A 225 -7.40 103.13 -43.16
CA LEU A 225 -6.32 103.60 -44.03
C LEU A 225 -6.74 103.64 -45.50
N ASN A 226 -7.40 102.59 -45.98
CA ASN A 226 -7.93 102.53 -47.34
C ASN A 226 -9.00 103.62 -47.56
N ALA A 227 -9.89 103.85 -46.60
CA ALA A 227 -10.88 104.93 -46.66
C ALA A 227 -10.23 106.33 -46.69
N ALA A 228 -9.18 106.55 -45.89
CA ALA A 228 -8.43 107.81 -45.87
C ALA A 228 -7.65 108.06 -47.19
N GLN A 229 -7.12 107.00 -47.81
CA GLN A 229 -6.41 107.07 -49.10
C GLN A 229 -7.35 107.32 -50.29
N ILE A 230 -8.62 106.88 -50.22
CA ILE A 230 -9.66 107.19 -51.20
C ILE A 230 -10.06 108.67 -51.12
N VAL A 231 -10.24 109.21 -49.92
CA VAL A 231 -10.63 110.63 -49.70
C VAL A 231 -9.55 111.61 -50.16
N THR A 232 -8.28 111.21 -50.12
CA THR A 232 -7.14 112.03 -50.58
C THR A 232 -6.81 111.85 -52.07
N GLY A 233 -7.51 110.97 -52.79
CA GLY A 233 -7.40 110.82 -54.26
C GLY A 233 -6.21 110.01 -54.77
N ASN A 234 -5.47 109.31 -53.89
CA ASN A 234 -4.24 108.63 -54.27
C ASN A 234 -4.43 107.19 -54.80
N ILE A 235 -5.63 106.60 -54.70
CA ILE A 235 -5.92 105.23 -55.19
C ILE A 235 -7.38 105.16 -55.69
N THR A 236 -7.63 104.56 -56.86
CA THR A 236 -8.98 104.38 -57.42
C THR A 236 -9.63 103.06 -56.95
N PRO A 237 -10.98 102.96 -56.86
CA PRO A 237 -11.68 101.76 -56.37
C PRO A 237 -11.33 100.46 -57.11
N ALA A 238 -10.92 100.55 -58.38
CA ALA A 238 -10.49 99.41 -59.19
C ALA A 238 -9.14 98.80 -58.75
N ALA A 239 -8.24 99.60 -58.16
CA ALA A 239 -6.95 99.12 -57.66
C ALA A 239 -7.07 98.37 -56.32
N ILE A 240 -8.17 98.56 -55.59
CA ILE A 240 -8.44 97.89 -54.30
C ILE A 240 -8.88 96.43 -54.52
N GLY A 241 -9.61 96.13 -55.60
CA GLY A 241 -10.02 94.76 -55.94
C GLY A 241 -8.84 93.84 -56.24
N ALA A 242 -7.83 94.31 -56.97
CA ALA A 242 -6.67 93.50 -57.37
C ALA A 242 -5.68 93.21 -56.22
N ALA A 243 -5.56 94.11 -55.25
CA ALA A 243 -4.70 93.90 -54.07
C ALA A 243 -5.33 92.94 -53.04
N THR A 244 -6.66 92.86 -52.98
CA THR A 244 -7.39 92.03 -52.02
C THR A 244 -7.40 90.55 -52.44
N GLU A 245 -7.45 90.24 -53.74
CA GLU A 245 -7.32 88.87 -54.25
C GLU A 245 -5.90 88.28 -54.05
N ALA A 246 -4.85 89.10 -54.16
CA ALA A 246 -3.47 88.65 -53.93
C ALA A 246 -3.15 88.40 -52.45
N ALA A 247 -3.74 89.19 -51.54
CA ALA A 247 -3.60 88.99 -50.10
C ALA A 247 -4.36 87.75 -49.60
N LEU A 248 -5.57 87.51 -50.12
CA LEU A 248 -6.38 86.33 -49.77
C LEU A 248 -5.73 85.02 -50.25
N ALA A 249 -5.06 85.03 -51.42
CA ALA A 249 -4.31 83.88 -51.92
C ALA A 249 -3.06 83.53 -51.05
N THR A 250 -2.44 84.55 -50.44
CA THR A 250 -1.26 84.36 -49.57
C THR A 250 -1.67 83.81 -48.19
N GLU A 251 -2.82 84.22 -47.67
CA GLU A 251 -3.34 83.74 -46.37
C GLU A 251 -3.95 82.33 -46.46
N VAL A 252 -4.54 81.95 -47.60
CA VAL A 252 -4.97 80.56 -47.87
C VAL A 252 -3.77 79.61 -47.99
N ALA A 253 -2.66 80.05 -48.60
CA ALA A 253 -1.42 79.27 -48.68
C ALA A 253 -0.73 79.08 -47.31
N ALA A 254 -0.78 80.08 -46.43
CA ALA A 254 -0.23 79.99 -45.08
C ALA A 254 -1.04 79.05 -44.16
N ARG A 255 -2.38 79.01 -44.32
CA ARG A 255 -3.24 78.07 -43.59
C ARG A 255 -3.04 76.61 -44.05
N GLN A 256 -2.86 76.37 -45.36
CA GLN A 256 -2.54 75.03 -45.87
C GLN A 256 -1.18 74.48 -45.39
N ALA A 257 -0.17 75.34 -45.26
CA ALA A 257 1.13 74.93 -44.73
C ALA A 257 1.13 74.59 -43.23
N HIS A 258 0.19 75.16 -42.45
CA HIS A 258 0.04 74.89 -41.03
C HIS A 258 -0.74 73.59 -40.74
N GLU A 259 -1.61 73.15 -41.65
CA GLU A 259 -2.28 71.83 -41.58
C GLU A 259 -1.36 70.67 -41.97
N GLU A 260 -0.40 70.86 -42.88
CA GLU A 260 0.58 69.83 -43.28
C GLU A 260 1.68 69.57 -42.24
N ALA A 261 1.93 70.49 -41.30
CA ALA A 261 2.93 70.30 -40.24
C ALA A 261 2.42 69.45 -39.04
N ALA A 262 1.11 69.19 -38.95
CA ALA A 262 0.48 68.55 -37.80
C ALA A 262 0.23 67.02 -37.96
N ASN A 263 0.60 66.39 -39.09
CA ASN A 263 0.34 64.96 -39.34
C ASN A 263 1.41 64.30 -40.24
N PRO A 264 2.38 63.52 -39.71
CA PRO A 264 3.51 63.03 -40.52
C PRO A 264 3.23 61.75 -41.36
N HIS A 265 1.98 61.39 -41.66
CA HIS A 265 1.67 60.13 -42.37
C HIS A 265 0.64 60.24 -43.51
N SER A 266 0.85 61.14 -44.47
CA SER A 266 0.23 60.99 -45.81
C SER A 266 1.23 61.31 -46.91
N GLY A 267 1.72 60.26 -47.57
CA GLY A 267 2.62 60.37 -48.71
C GLY A 267 1.94 60.97 -49.93
N SER A 268 2.41 62.14 -50.35
CA SER A 268 2.08 62.71 -51.66
C SER A 268 3.05 63.80 -52.13
N ALA A 269 4.34 63.71 -51.77
CA ALA A 269 5.40 64.52 -52.36
C ALA A 269 6.47 63.64 -53.03
N SER A 270 6.26 63.28 -54.32
CA SER A 270 7.32 63.24 -55.35
C SER A 270 6.89 62.70 -56.73
N ILE A 271 5.62 62.80 -57.15
CA ILE A 271 5.25 62.52 -58.56
C ILE A 271 5.68 63.67 -59.50
N ALA A 272 5.98 64.87 -58.98
CA ALA A 272 6.51 65.98 -59.77
C ALA A 272 8.03 65.88 -60.07
N ALA A 273 8.76 64.96 -59.43
CA ALA A 273 10.20 64.75 -59.68
C ALA A 273 10.49 63.70 -60.78
N LEU A 274 9.49 62.92 -61.20
CA LEU A 274 9.63 61.93 -62.29
C LEU A 274 9.31 62.52 -63.69
N THR A 275 8.63 63.66 -63.78
CA THR A 275 8.24 64.26 -65.08
C THR A 275 9.34 65.14 -65.70
N ALA A 276 10.38 65.50 -64.94
CA ALA A 276 11.51 66.30 -65.43
C ALA A 276 12.70 65.47 -65.95
N LEU A 277 12.74 64.15 -65.73
CA LEU A 277 13.80 63.26 -66.21
C LEU A 277 13.44 62.52 -67.52
N ALA A 278 12.17 62.58 -67.95
CA ALA A 278 11.70 61.92 -69.17
C ALA A 278 12.00 62.71 -70.47
N ALA A 279 12.63 63.88 -70.38
CA ALA A 279 12.95 64.75 -71.53
C ALA A 279 14.42 64.66 -72.01
N THR A 280 15.25 63.74 -71.48
CA THR A 280 16.70 63.70 -71.76
C THR A 280 17.24 62.36 -72.29
N ILE A 281 16.39 61.41 -72.70
CA ILE A 281 16.85 60.15 -73.34
C ILE A 281 16.63 60.23 -74.86
N PRO A 282 17.69 60.20 -75.69
CA PRO A 282 17.55 60.17 -77.15
C PRO A 282 16.92 58.85 -77.62
N THR A 283 15.85 58.90 -78.43
CA THR A 283 15.08 57.74 -78.92
C THR A 283 15.26 57.46 -80.42
N THR A 284 16.37 57.90 -81.03
CA THR A 284 16.64 57.63 -82.46
C THR A 284 17.99 56.94 -82.65
N ALA A 285 18.08 56.06 -83.64
CA ALA A 285 19.29 55.30 -84.00
C ALA A 285 20.49 56.19 -84.40
N ALA A 286 20.25 57.46 -84.76
CA ALA A 286 21.30 58.45 -84.97
C ALA A 286 21.87 59.03 -83.66
N GLY A 287 21.13 58.96 -82.55
CA GLY A 287 21.53 59.44 -81.23
C GLY A 287 22.32 58.45 -80.36
N VAL A 288 22.55 57.23 -80.84
CA VAL A 288 23.32 56.17 -80.14
C VAL A 288 24.50 55.60 -80.95
N GLY A 289 24.93 56.29 -82.03
CA GLY A 289 26.21 56.00 -82.69
C GLY A 289 26.31 54.69 -83.49
N LEU A 290 25.18 54.15 -83.99
CA LEU A 290 25.12 52.87 -84.73
C LEU A 290 25.00 53.01 -86.26
N GLY A 291 25.34 54.17 -86.82
CA GLY A 291 25.09 54.50 -88.23
C GLY A 291 25.91 53.78 -89.30
N ASN A 292 26.75 52.78 -88.97
CA ASN A 292 27.72 52.22 -89.93
C ASN A 292 27.93 50.68 -89.91
N VAL A 293 27.00 49.87 -89.41
CA VAL A 293 27.09 48.40 -89.57
C VAL A 293 26.10 47.91 -90.62
N THR A 294 26.53 47.98 -91.88
CA THR A 294 25.89 47.32 -93.03
C THR A 294 26.52 45.94 -93.27
N ASN A 295 25.64 44.95 -93.46
CA ASN A 295 25.85 43.67 -94.15
C ASN A 295 27.21 42.94 -93.99
N ASP A 296 27.32 42.10 -92.97
CA ASP A 296 28.19 40.91 -92.99
C ASP A 296 27.42 39.78 -92.27
N ALA A 297 26.55 39.09 -93.01
CA ALA A 297 26.84 37.78 -93.58
C ALA A 297 26.58 36.63 -92.57
N GLN A 298 25.53 35.87 -92.89
CA GLN A 298 25.35 34.44 -92.61
C GLN A 298 26.60 33.75 -92.02
N VAL A 299 26.43 33.07 -90.88
CA VAL A 299 27.46 32.24 -90.22
C VAL A 299 28.31 31.53 -91.28
N LYS A 300 29.61 31.82 -91.28
CA LYS A 300 30.54 31.19 -92.23
C LYS A 300 30.52 29.69 -91.97
N ARG A 301 30.34 28.87 -93.01
CA ARG A 301 30.40 27.38 -92.89
C ARG A 301 31.70 26.86 -92.25
N SER A 302 32.75 27.67 -92.22
CA SER A 302 34.01 27.40 -91.51
C SER A 302 33.92 27.45 -89.98
N GLU A 303 32.83 27.97 -89.41
CA GLU A 303 32.59 28.12 -87.97
C GLU A 303 31.64 27.05 -87.42
N MET A 304 31.11 26.16 -88.27
CA MET A 304 30.22 25.06 -87.86
C MET A 304 31.03 23.88 -87.32
N GLY A 305 30.86 23.55 -86.04
CA GLY A 305 31.51 22.39 -85.40
C GLY A 305 32.96 22.61 -84.91
N ALA A 306 33.46 23.86 -84.94
CA ALA A 306 34.75 24.25 -84.37
C ALA A 306 34.60 24.82 -82.94
N ALA A 307 35.65 24.75 -82.12
CA ALA A 307 35.65 25.30 -80.77
C ALA A 307 35.41 26.83 -80.79
N GLY A 308 34.32 27.26 -80.13
CA GLY A 308 33.88 28.67 -80.12
C GLY A 308 32.98 29.10 -81.28
N GLY A 309 32.63 28.18 -82.20
CA GLY A 309 31.69 28.40 -83.31
C GLY A 309 30.27 27.91 -83.03
N VAL A 310 29.47 27.71 -84.09
CA VAL A 310 28.05 27.28 -83.99
C VAL A 310 27.96 25.75 -84.01
N ALA A 311 27.24 25.16 -83.04
CA ALA A 311 27.12 23.72 -82.89
C ALA A 311 26.39 23.06 -84.08
N THR A 312 26.88 21.89 -84.51
CA THR A 312 26.26 21.10 -85.57
C THR A 312 25.40 19.99 -84.98
N LEU A 313 24.23 19.71 -85.58
CA LEU A 313 23.38 18.57 -85.18
C LEU A 313 23.78 17.31 -85.96
N GLY A 314 23.83 16.18 -85.26
CA GLY A 314 23.96 14.85 -85.85
C GLY A 314 22.68 14.39 -86.55
N LEU A 315 22.74 13.24 -87.22
CA LEU A 315 21.60 12.63 -87.92
C LEU A 315 20.41 12.27 -87.00
N ASP A 316 20.63 12.27 -85.69
CA ASP A 316 19.63 12.08 -84.64
C ASP A 316 19.04 13.40 -84.10
N GLY A 317 19.44 14.54 -84.68
CA GLY A 317 18.97 15.87 -84.29
C GLY A 317 19.59 16.42 -83.00
N LYS A 318 20.66 15.81 -82.47
CA LYS A 318 21.35 16.26 -81.25
C LYS A 318 22.78 16.74 -81.54
N VAL A 319 23.35 17.56 -80.66
CA VAL A 319 24.75 17.99 -80.76
C VAL A 319 25.66 16.82 -80.35
N PRO A 320 26.67 16.43 -81.16
CA PRO A 320 27.60 15.35 -80.82
C PRO A 320 28.37 15.62 -79.52
N ALA A 321 28.55 14.59 -78.68
CA ALA A 321 29.14 14.73 -77.34
C ALA A 321 30.57 15.30 -77.32
N ALA A 322 31.34 15.13 -78.40
CA ALA A 322 32.68 15.71 -78.55
C ALA A 322 32.67 17.25 -78.71
N GLN A 323 31.51 17.85 -78.99
CA GLN A 323 31.28 19.29 -79.07
C GLN A 323 30.65 19.85 -77.78
N LEU A 324 30.34 19.01 -76.79
CA LEU A 324 29.85 19.43 -75.48
C LEU A 324 31.03 19.68 -74.53
N PRO A 325 31.01 20.74 -73.71
CA PRO A 325 32.03 20.94 -72.67
C PRO A 325 32.00 19.80 -71.65
N THR A 326 33.16 19.41 -71.12
CA THR A 326 33.25 18.51 -69.96
C THR A 326 32.59 19.18 -68.75
N ILE A 327 31.43 18.67 -68.31
CA ILE A 327 30.77 19.17 -67.10
C ILE A 327 31.46 18.55 -65.89
N THR A 328 32.44 19.25 -65.34
CA THR A 328 32.85 19.09 -63.94
C THR A 328 31.74 19.76 -63.11
N SER A 329 30.72 19.02 -62.71
CA SER A 329 29.64 19.59 -61.88
C SER A 329 30.19 19.91 -60.49
N ASN A 330 30.55 21.18 -60.31
CA ASN A 330 30.76 21.85 -59.04
C ASN A 330 29.43 22.33 -58.42
N VAL A 331 28.29 21.77 -58.83
CA VAL A 331 26.98 22.05 -58.24
C VAL A 331 26.78 21.14 -57.04
N SER A 332 26.72 21.73 -55.84
CA SER A 332 26.45 21.02 -54.58
C SER A 332 25.14 20.22 -54.68
N VAL A 333 25.21 18.92 -54.44
CA VAL A 333 24.08 17.96 -54.47
C VAL A 333 23.09 18.14 -53.33
N ILE A 334 23.56 18.72 -52.23
CA ILE A 334 22.75 19.12 -51.08
C ILE A 334 22.66 20.65 -51.08
N ARG A 335 21.45 21.19 -50.96
CA ARG A 335 21.26 22.64 -50.87
C ARG A 335 21.86 23.15 -49.57
N THR A 336 22.61 24.26 -49.64
CA THR A 336 23.11 24.96 -48.45
C THR A 336 21.93 25.33 -47.54
N PRO A 337 21.95 24.95 -46.25
CA PRO A 337 20.89 25.32 -45.32
C PRO A 337 20.83 26.84 -45.16
N THR A 338 19.62 27.38 -45.11
CA THR A 338 19.36 28.77 -44.72
C THR A 338 18.90 28.78 -43.27
N ILE A 339 19.66 29.45 -42.40
CA ILE A 339 19.28 29.66 -41.01
C ILE A 339 18.15 30.71 -40.99
N THR A 340 16.98 30.33 -40.49
CA THR A 340 15.78 31.17 -40.41
C THR A 340 15.62 31.81 -39.04
N SER A 341 16.21 31.20 -38.00
CA SER A 341 16.29 31.77 -36.66
C SER A 341 17.57 31.27 -35.98
N PRO A 342 18.34 32.14 -35.31
CA PRO A 342 18.28 33.59 -35.39
C PRO A 342 18.55 34.08 -36.82
N ALA A 343 17.90 35.16 -37.25
CA ALA A 343 18.16 35.75 -38.56
C ALA A 343 19.58 36.35 -38.62
N ASP A 344 20.17 36.43 -39.82
CA ASP A 344 21.46 37.11 -40.01
C ASP A 344 21.39 38.58 -39.57
N GLY A 345 22.38 39.02 -38.80
CA GLY A 345 22.41 40.33 -38.16
C GLY A 345 21.58 40.46 -36.88
N ALA A 346 20.91 39.40 -36.41
CA ALA A 346 20.09 39.48 -35.20
C ALA A 346 20.93 39.73 -33.93
N THR A 347 20.31 40.45 -32.99
CA THR A 347 20.81 40.55 -31.62
C THR A 347 20.09 39.53 -30.74
N LEU A 348 20.83 38.58 -30.18
CA LEU A 348 20.33 37.57 -29.26
C LEU A 348 20.05 38.19 -27.90
N THR A 349 18.83 37.98 -27.41
CA THR A 349 18.41 38.35 -26.05
C THR A 349 18.48 37.17 -25.08
N THR A 350 18.77 35.96 -25.57
CA THR A 350 18.84 34.73 -24.77
C THR A 350 20.21 34.07 -24.92
N SER A 351 20.68 33.38 -23.88
CA SER A 351 21.93 32.60 -23.93
C SER A 351 21.74 31.20 -24.51
N MET A 352 20.50 30.82 -24.85
CA MET A 352 20.09 29.53 -25.39
C MET A 352 19.20 29.71 -26.62
N PRO A 353 19.69 30.32 -27.72
CA PRO A 353 18.87 30.52 -28.89
C PRO A 353 18.48 29.17 -29.52
N THR A 354 17.24 29.10 -30.00
CA THR A 354 16.84 27.99 -30.90
C THR A 354 17.29 28.33 -32.30
N ILE A 355 18.16 27.48 -32.85
CA ILE A 355 18.58 27.52 -34.23
C ILE A 355 17.53 26.77 -35.05
N ALA A 356 16.94 27.45 -36.01
CA ALA A 356 15.99 26.90 -36.97
C ALA A 356 16.53 27.11 -38.38
N CYS A 357 16.39 26.09 -39.22
CA CYS A 357 16.84 26.10 -40.59
C CYS A 357 15.70 25.71 -41.53
N ASP A 358 15.86 26.00 -42.81
CA ASP A 358 14.94 25.53 -43.83
C ASP A 358 15.02 24.00 -44.00
N THR A 359 13.97 23.42 -44.59
CA THR A 359 13.88 21.98 -44.80
C THR A 359 15.03 21.50 -45.67
N TYR A 360 15.68 20.41 -45.23
CA TYR A 360 16.69 19.70 -46.00
C TYR A 360 16.19 19.34 -47.41
N ARG A 361 17.03 19.59 -48.42
CA ARG A 361 16.76 19.23 -49.83
C ARG A 361 18.02 18.71 -50.49
N ASN A 362 17.90 17.54 -51.11
CA ASN A 362 18.94 16.90 -51.92
C ASN A 362 18.39 16.68 -53.34
N VAL A 363 19.22 16.94 -54.35
CA VAL A 363 18.85 16.87 -55.78
C VAL A 363 18.42 15.45 -56.20
N TYR A 364 18.92 14.42 -55.53
CA TYR A 364 18.62 13.01 -55.79
C TYR A 364 17.62 12.40 -54.81
N GLY A 365 17.07 13.18 -53.87
CA GLY A 365 16.06 12.71 -52.92
C GLY A 365 16.59 11.79 -51.80
N ILE A 366 17.91 11.75 -51.59
CA ILE A 366 18.55 11.00 -50.49
C ILE A 366 18.16 11.63 -49.15
N ALA A 367 17.81 10.83 -48.15
CA ALA A 367 17.35 11.31 -46.85
C ALA A 367 18.47 11.98 -46.04
N GLN A 368 18.08 12.91 -45.16
CA GLN A 368 18.98 13.52 -44.20
C GLN A 368 19.40 12.49 -43.13
N ALA A 369 20.70 12.39 -42.86
CA ALA A 369 21.23 11.58 -41.77
C ALA A 369 21.51 12.40 -40.50
N SER A 370 21.95 13.66 -40.66
CA SER A 370 22.19 14.53 -39.51
C SER A 370 22.18 16.02 -39.86
N MET A 371 22.16 16.85 -38.82
CA MET A 371 22.41 18.30 -38.86
C MET A 371 23.60 18.60 -37.94
N VAL A 372 24.65 19.24 -38.47
CA VAL A 372 25.78 19.72 -37.68
C VAL A 372 25.61 21.21 -37.44
N VAL A 373 25.68 21.62 -36.17
CA VAL A 373 25.62 23.00 -35.72
C VAL A 373 26.99 23.38 -35.16
N GLU A 374 27.53 24.51 -35.60
CA GLU A 374 28.81 25.04 -35.15
C GLU A 374 28.66 26.52 -34.78
N ILE A 375 29.34 26.97 -33.73
CA ILE A 375 29.44 28.39 -33.34
C ILE A 375 30.91 28.77 -33.39
N ALA A 376 31.20 29.89 -34.04
CA ALA A 376 32.53 30.45 -34.12
C ALA A 376 32.57 31.91 -33.69
N THR A 377 33.74 32.38 -33.30
CA THR A 377 34.00 33.80 -32.99
C THR A 377 34.57 34.57 -34.19
N ASP A 378 34.65 33.94 -35.36
CA ASP A 378 35.09 34.56 -36.61
C ASP A 378 34.31 34.03 -37.82
N ALA A 379 34.21 34.86 -38.86
CA ALA A 379 33.47 34.57 -40.09
C ALA A 379 34.03 33.39 -40.91
N GLY A 380 35.31 33.04 -40.70
CA GLY A 380 35.97 31.94 -41.39
C GLY A 380 35.73 30.58 -40.73
N PHE A 381 35.09 30.54 -39.55
CA PHE A 381 34.99 29.36 -38.70
C PHE A 381 36.36 28.74 -38.37
N ALA A 382 37.39 29.58 -38.21
CA ALA A 382 38.71 29.14 -37.76
C ALA A 382 38.72 28.84 -36.25
N ASN A 383 37.92 29.56 -35.47
CA ASN A 383 37.78 29.44 -34.02
C ASN A 383 36.36 28.99 -33.65
N ILE A 384 36.10 27.69 -33.79
CA ILE A 384 34.83 27.08 -33.39
C ILE A 384 34.84 26.88 -31.87
N THR A 385 33.93 27.54 -31.16
CA THR A 385 33.74 27.43 -29.71
C THR A 385 32.71 26.37 -29.31
N TYR A 386 31.85 25.97 -30.25
CA TYR A 386 30.83 24.94 -30.04
C TYR A 386 30.59 24.16 -31.32
N THR A 387 30.47 22.83 -31.22
CA THR A 387 30.03 21.97 -32.32
C THR A 387 29.14 20.86 -31.79
N HIS A 388 28.05 20.57 -32.49
CA HIS A 388 27.13 19.50 -32.13
C HIS A 388 26.50 18.87 -33.36
N THR A 389 26.34 17.54 -33.33
CA THR A 389 25.69 16.78 -34.40
C THR A 389 24.36 16.23 -33.89
N VAL A 390 23.27 16.67 -34.50
CA VAL A 390 21.93 16.16 -34.28
C VAL A 390 21.69 15.01 -35.27
N SER A 391 21.50 13.80 -34.77
CA SER A 391 21.19 12.64 -35.60
C SER A 391 19.74 12.66 -36.12
N GLY A 392 19.55 12.18 -37.35
CA GLY A 392 18.25 12.12 -38.02
C GLY A 392 17.89 13.38 -38.81
N ALA A 393 16.64 13.42 -39.27
CA ALA A 393 16.09 14.51 -40.07
C ALA A 393 15.70 15.71 -39.20
N ALA A 394 16.70 16.47 -38.73
CA ALA A 394 16.51 17.65 -37.88
C ALA A 394 16.60 18.96 -38.67
N THR A 395 15.73 19.90 -38.35
CA THR A 395 15.76 21.30 -38.87
C THR A 395 15.84 22.33 -37.75
N THR A 396 15.84 21.89 -36.49
CA THR A 396 15.91 22.77 -35.32
C THR A 396 16.86 22.21 -34.28
N TYR A 397 17.48 23.11 -33.51
CA TYR A 397 18.37 22.78 -32.41
C TYR A 397 18.34 23.86 -31.33
N ALA A 398 18.03 23.48 -30.09
CA ALA A 398 18.11 24.37 -28.95
C ALA A 398 19.53 24.34 -28.37
N MET A 399 20.22 25.48 -28.36
CA MET A 399 21.60 25.56 -27.90
C MET A 399 21.70 25.47 -26.37
N PRO A 400 22.68 24.73 -25.81
CA PRO A 400 22.99 24.76 -24.37
C PRO A 400 23.53 26.11 -23.91
N THR A 401 23.50 26.37 -22.60
CA THR A 401 24.07 27.61 -22.04
C THR A 401 25.61 27.61 -22.13
N GLY A 402 26.23 28.77 -21.86
CA GLY A 402 27.68 28.88 -21.70
C GLY A 402 28.49 29.02 -22.99
N HIS A 403 27.84 28.92 -24.15
CA HIS A 403 28.50 29.10 -25.46
C HIS A 403 28.37 30.52 -26.04
N ILE A 404 27.47 31.33 -25.47
CA ILE A 404 27.23 32.72 -25.85
C ILE A 404 27.40 33.60 -24.61
N ALA A 405 28.34 34.54 -24.68
CA ALA A 405 28.59 35.53 -23.65
C ALA A 405 27.92 36.86 -24.00
N PRO A 406 27.51 37.66 -22.99
CA PRO A 406 26.97 39.00 -23.23
C PRO A 406 27.94 39.88 -24.03
N LEU A 407 27.39 40.72 -24.92
CA LEU A 407 28.16 41.60 -25.83
C LEU A 407 29.11 40.87 -26.80
N GLY A 408 29.03 39.53 -26.91
CA GLY A 408 29.81 38.76 -27.87
C GLY A 408 29.27 38.85 -29.30
N ALA A 409 30.14 38.62 -30.29
CA ALA A 409 29.78 38.46 -31.70
C ALA A 409 30.11 37.02 -32.14
N TYR A 410 29.16 36.36 -32.79
CA TYR A 410 29.23 34.94 -33.12
C TYR A 410 28.76 34.67 -34.54
N TRP A 411 29.36 33.66 -35.17
CA TRP A 411 28.92 33.11 -36.45
C TRP A 411 28.36 31.72 -36.22
N ILE A 412 27.07 31.57 -36.52
CA ILE A 412 26.34 30.30 -36.48
C ILE A 412 26.51 29.61 -37.83
N GLY A 413 27.00 28.39 -37.82
CA GLY A 413 27.18 27.54 -38.99
C GLY A 413 26.30 26.31 -38.90
N VAL A 414 25.57 25.99 -39.97
CA VAL A 414 24.81 24.74 -40.07
C VAL A 414 25.20 23.99 -41.33
N LYS A 415 25.35 22.66 -41.21
CA LYS A 415 25.56 21.74 -42.33
C LYS A 415 24.56 20.60 -42.22
N TYR A 416 24.04 20.14 -43.35
CA TYR A 416 23.32 18.87 -43.41
C TYR A 416 24.21 17.79 -43.97
N THR A 417 24.12 16.60 -43.41
CA THR A 417 24.77 15.39 -43.94
C THR A 417 23.70 14.38 -44.31
N ASP A 418 23.79 13.81 -45.50
CA ASP A 418 22.86 12.80 -45.99
C ASP A 418 23.26 11.38 -45.56
N THR A 419 22.41 10.39 -45.85
CA THR A 419 22.66 8.98 -45.48
C THR A 419 23.83 8.34 -46.22
N ASP A 420 24.32 8.96 -47.29
CA ASP A 420 25.49 8.49 -48.04
C ASP A 420 26.79 9.16 -47.53
N GLY A 421 26.68 10.06 -46.55
CA GLY A 421 27.80 10.73 -45.89
C GLY A 421 28.22 12.03 -46.56
N GLU A 422 27.55 12.46 -47.63
CA GLU A 422 27.82 13.74 -48.28
C GLU A 422 27.29 14.89 -47.43
N SER A 423 28.04 15.99 -47.38
CA SER A 423 27.71 17.16 -46.55
C SER A 423 27.48 18.40 -47.40
N SER A 424 26.46 19.20 -47.04
CA SER A 424 26.19 20.47 -47.67
C SER A 424 27.34 21.46 -47.45
N ALA A 425 27.41 22.49 -48.30
CA ALA A 425 28.08 23.72 -47.90
C ALA A 425 27.44 24.29 -46.61
N ARG A 426 28.22 25.06 -45.87
CA ARG A 426 27.81 25.64 -44.58
C ARG A 426 26.86 26.82 -44.80
N GLY A 427 25.66 26.76 -44.23
CA GLY A 427 24.81 27.93 -44.02
C GLY A 427 25.36 28.78 -42.88
N VAL A 428 25.41 30.10 -43.04
CA VAL A 428 26.02 31.01 -42.05
C VAL A 428 25.06 32.13 -41.67
N ALA A 429 24.99 32.45 -40.38
CA ALA A 429 24.34 33.63 -39.84
C ALA A 429 25.27 34.29 -38.81
N HIS A 430 25.50 35.59 -38.95
CA HIS A 430 26.20 36.41 -37.99
C HIS A 430 25.21 36.99 -36.98
N VAL A 431 25.53 36.87 -35.70
CA VAL A 431 24.68 37.36 -34.61
C VAL A 431 25.51 38.09 -33.57
N THR A 432 24.88 39.03 -32.89
CA THR A 432 25.46 39.72 -31.72
C THR A 432 24.67 39.34 -30.48
N ALA A 433 25.29 39.33 -29.31
CA ALA A 433 24.62 39.09 -28.04
C ALA A 433 24.30 40.43 -27.34
N ALA A 434 23.12 40.54 -26.75
CA ALA A 434 22.76 41.68 -25.91
C ALA A 434 23.65 41.76 -24.66
N ALA A 435 23.61 42.91 -23.98
CA ALA A 435 24.32 43.13 -22.72
C ALA A 435 23.81 42.24 -21.58
N VAL A 436 22.55 41.78 -21.68
CA VAL A 436 21.90 40.87 -20.75
C VAL A 436 21.27 39.76 -21.58
N LEU A 437 21.55 38.51 -21.21
CA LEU A 437 21.01 37.32 -21.86
C LEU A 437 20.08 36.60 -20.88
N GLU A 438 18.80 36.54 -21.21
CA GLU A 438 17.77 35.89 -20.42
C GLU A 438 17.82 34.36 -20.62
N HIS A 439 17.71 33.61 -19.53
CA HIS A 439 17.53 32.16 -19.58
C HIS A 439 16.76 31.66 -18.35
N VAL A 440 16.16 30.48 -18.47
CA VAL A 440 15.61 29.77 -17.32
C VAL A 440 16.76 29.26 -16.46
N VAL A 441 16.77 29.65 -15.19
CA VAL A 441 17.81 29.25 -14.22
C VAL A 441 17.70 27.76 -13.97
N ALA A 442 18.84 27.06 -13.98
CA ALA A 442 18.88 25.64 -13.64
C ALA A 442 18.28 25.42 -12.24
N PRO A 443 17.29 24.53 -12.09
CA PRO A 443 16.71 24.27 -10.79
C PRO A 443 17.68 23.51 -9.89
N THR A 444 17.31 23.36 -8.62
CA THR A 444 17.97 22.45 -7.68
C THR A 444 16.98 21.42 -7.17
N VAL A 445 17.40 20.17 -6.96
CA VAL A 445 16.58 19.17 -6.25
C VAL A 445 16.63 19.47 -4.76
N THR A 446 15.50 19.84 -4.17
CA THR A 446 15.37 20.23 -2.75
C THR A 446 14.91 19.07 -1.85
N ALA A 447 14.25 18.07 -2.42
CA ALA A 447 13.94 16.81 -1.76
C ALA A 447 13.99 15.66 -2.77
N PRO A 448 14.49 14.47 -2.39
CA PRO A 448 15.18 14.16 -1.13
C PRO A 448 16.50 14.94 -0.98
N ALA A 449 16.98 15.12 0.25
CA ALA A 449 18.28 15.73 0.49
C ALA A 449 19.42 14.80 0.04
N ALA A 450 20.58 15.37 -0.30
CA ALA A 450 21.76 14.57 -0.62
C ALA A 450 22.15 13.63 0.53
N GLY A 451 22.38 12.36 0.20
CA GLY A 451 22.69 11.28 1.13
C GLY A 451 21.47 10.70 1.86
N ALA A 452 20.24 11.15 1.57
CA ALA A 452 19.05 10.63 2.24
C ALA A 452 18.79 9.16 1.91
N THR A 453 18.21 8.44 2.88
CA THR A 453 17.61 7.13 2.65
C THR A 453 16.22 7.29 2.04
N VAL A 454 15.97 6.65 0.90
CA VAL A 454 14.71 6.73 0.16
C VAL A 454 14.04 5.35 0.03
N TYR A 455 12.72 5.32 -0.07
CA TYR A 455 11.93 4.09 -0.25
C TYR A 455 11.65 3.83 -1.75
N GLU A 456 10.72 2.94 -2.10
CA GLU A 456 10.50 2.55 -3.50
C GLU A 456 10.05 3.71 -4.41
N GLN A 457 9.26 4.62 -3.86
CA GLN A 457 8.62 5.72 -4.60
C GLN A 457 8.87 7.07 -3.91
N PRO A 458 10.11 7.58 -3.84
CA PRO A 458 10.37 8.89 -3.28
C PRO A 458 9.69 9.97 -4.13
N THR A 459 9.20 11.01 -3.46
CA THR A 459 8.76 12.24 -4.12
C THR A 459 9.97 13.17 -4.27
N LEU A 460 10.27 13.52 -5.51
CA LEU A 460 11.28 14.51 -5.86
C LEU A 460 10.64 15.90 -5.83
N THR A 461 11.35 16.88 -5.33
CA THR A 461 10.92 18.29 -5.30
C THR A 461 12.07 19.16 -5.77
N SER A 462 11.77 20.19 -6.55
CA SER A 462 12.76 21.15 -7.05
C SER A 462 12.63 22.51 -6.35
N SER A 463 13.60 23.40 -6.58
CA SER A 463 13.44 24.83 -6.34
C SER A 463 12.28 25.40 -7.16
N ALA A 464 11.84 26.61 -6.80
CA ALA A 464 10.91 27.37 -7.62
C ALA A 464 11.51 27.68 -9.00
N PHE A 465 10.65 27.81 -10.00
CA PHE A 465 11.02 28.30 -11.33
C PHE A 465 11.59 29.71 -11.24
N ALA A 466 12.71 29.96 -11.90
CA ALA A 466 13.37 31.25 -11.91
C ALA A 466 13.98 31.54 -13.28
N VAL A 467 14.07 32.83 -13.60
CA VAL A 467 14.69 33.36 -14.83
C VAL A 467 15.83 34.30 -14.41
N SER A 468 16.96 34.25 -15.12
CA SER A 468 18.18 34.99 -14.75
C SER A 468 18.00 36.51 -14.70
N SER A 469 17.12 37.01 -15.56
CA SER A 469 16.67 38.39 -15.69
C SER A 469 15.42 38.40 -16.57
N GLY A 470 14.44 39.26 -16.29
CA GLY A 470 13.17 39.28 -17.03
C GLY A 470 12.11 38.34 -16.43
N ALA A 471 11.19 37.85 -17.26
CA ALA A 471 10.08 37.00 -16.83
C ALA A 471 9.72 35.96 -17.91
N ASP A 472 9.38 34.75 -17.45
CA ASP A 472 8.80 33.67 -18.26
C ASP A 472 7.85 32.85 -17.38
N THR A 473 7.04 31.99 -17.99
CA THR A 473 6.09 31.10 -17.30
C THR A 473 6.61 29.66 -17.32
N HIS A 474 6.52 28.96 -16.19
CA HIS A 474 6.91 27.56 -16.07
C HIS A 474 5.95 26.66 -16.87
N ALA A 475 6.37 26.26 -18.06
CA ALA A 475 5.58 25.46 -19.00
C ALA A 475 5.61 23.96 -18.68
N ALA A 476 6.80 23.43 -18.33
CA ALA A 476 6.99 22.01 -18.05
C ALA A 476 8.24 21.73 -17.21
N SER A 477 8.36 20.50 -16.72
CA SER A 477 9.57 19.95 -16.12
C SER A 477 9.88 18.55 -16.65
N GLN A 478 11.15 18.17 -16.57
CA GLN A 478 11.61 16.82 -16.86
C GLN A 478 12.51 16.35 -15.73
N TRP A 479 12.25 15.12 -15.28
CA TRP A 479 12.91 14.48 -14.14
C TRP A 479 13.53 13.19 -14.60
N ARG A 480 14.76 12.92 -14.18
CA ARG A 480 15.41 11.64 -14.48
C ARG A 480 16.20 11.11 -13.29
N VAL A 481 16.27 9.79 -13.25
CA VAL A 481 16.93 9.02 -12.20
C VAL A 481 17.79 7.95 -12.86
N LYS A 482 18.97 7.71 -12.31
CA LYS A 482 19.84 6.58 -12.66
C LYS A 482 20.41 5.95 -11.39
N THR A 483 20.99 4.76 -11.52
CA THR A 483 21.86 4.23 -10.48
C THR A 483 23.16 5.05 -10.42
N THR A 484 23.85 5.09 -9.29
CA THR A 484 25.12 5.81 -9.18
C THR A 484 26.16 5.32 -10.21
N ALA A 485 26.13 4.03 -10.57
CA ALA A 485 27.00 3.44 -11.60
C ALA A 485 26.48 3.61 -13.05
N GLY A 486 25.26 4.11 -13.25
CA GLY A 486 24.64 4.27 -14.58
C GLY A 486 25.05 5.56 -15.31
N THR A 487 24.55 5.73 -16.54
CA THR A 487 24.78 6.90 -17.39
C THR A 487 23.46 7.62 -17.71
N TRP A 488 23.53 8.91 -18.08
CA TRP A 488 22.36 9.71 -18.46
C TRP A 488 21.87 9.47 -19.90
N ASP A 489 22.64 8.74 -20.71
CA ASP A 489 22.21 8.27 -22.04
C ASP A 489 21.22 7.10 -21.94
N SER A 490 21.23 6.40 -20.80
CA SER A 490 20.29 5.32 -20.49
C SER A 490 19.84 5.42 -19.03
N PRO A 491 19.02 6.44 -18.69
CA PRO A 491 18.55 6.63 -17.33
C PRO A 491 17.67 5.45 -16.92
N LEU A 492 17.72 5.10 -15.64
CA LEU A 492 16.83 4.09 -15.04
C LEU A 492 15.36 4.49 -15.17
N TRP A 493 15.09 5.80 -15.09
CA TRP A 493 13.80 6.40 -15.33
C TRP A 493 13.94 7.84 -15.84
N ASP A 494 13.08 8.23 -16.77
CA ASP A 494 12.90 9.58 -17.28
C ASP A 494 11.39 9.86 -17.37
N SER A 495 10.94 10.99 -16.84
CA SER A 495 9.53 11.38 -16.87
C SER A 495 9.04 11.81 -18.25
N GLY A 496 9.95 12.13 -19.17
CA GLY A 496 9.64 12.96 -20.33
C GLY A 496 9.22 14.38 -19.91
N GLU A 497 8.73 15.16 -20.88
CA GLU A 497 8.18 16.49 -20.63
C GLU A 497 6.85 16.39 -19.88
N THR A 498 6.75 17.03 -18.70
CA THR A 498 5.55 17.00 -17.85
C THR A 498 5.07 18.42 -17.51
N ALA A 499 3.83 18.76 -17.89
CA ALA A 499 3.22 20.07 -17.61
C ALA A 499 2.46 20.12 -16.27
N SER A 500 2.14 18.97 -15.67
CA SER A 500 1.43 18.86 -14.40
C SER A 500 2.35 18.67 -13.18
N SER A 501 3.57 18.20 -13.41
CA SER A 501 4.57 17.88 -12.37
C SER A 501 5.71 18.89 -12.37
N LEU A 502 5.35 20.17 -12.24
CA LEU A 502 6.27 21.30 -12.44
C LEU A 502 7.40 21.34 -11.40
N THR A 503 7.08 21.28 -10.10
CA THR A 503 8.07 21.36 -9.02
C THR A 503 8.11 20.13 -8.13
N SER A 504 7.28 19.12 -8.41
CA SER A 504 7.22 17.87 -7.66
C SER A 504 6.77 16.71 -8.54
N ILE A 505 7.41 15.54 -8.36
CA ILE A 505 7.02 14.28 -9.02
C ILE A 505 7.32 13.09 -8.11
N THR A 506 6.50 12.04 -8.16
CA THR A 506 6.78 10.78 -7.47
C THR A 506 7.42 9.78 -8.43
N VAL A 507 8.54 9.19 -8.03
CA VAL A 507 9.19 8.14 -8.83
C VAL A 507 8.24 6.92 -8.92
N PRO A 508 8.02 6.36 -10.12
CA PRO A 508 7.17 5.17 -10.28
C PRO A 508 7.67 3.96 -9.49
N ALA A 509 6.75 3.10 -9.06
CA ALA A 509 7.07 1.82 -8.42
C ALA A 509 7.94 0.94 -9.33
N GLY A 510 8.75 0.07 -8.73
CA GLY A 510 9.67 -0.83 -9.43
C GLY A 510 10.89 -0.16 -10.07
N ARG A 511 11.11 1.15 -9.92
CA ARG A 511 12.33 1.83 -10.40
C ARG A 511 13.48 1.69 -9.42
N LEU A 512 13.26 2.05 -8.17
CA LEU A 512 14.26 1.83 -7.12
C LEU A 512 14.11 0.40 -6.61
N VAL A 513 15.23 -0.21 -6.23
CA VAL A 513 15.32 -1.54 -5.63
C VAL A 513 15.90 -1.41 -4.23
N ALA A 514 15.29 -2.11 -3.27
CA ALA A 514 15.76 -2.17 -1.89
C ALA A 514 17.14 -2.81 -1.78
N GLY A 515 17.84 -2.57 -0.67
CA GLY A 515 19.14 -3.20 -0.38
C GLY A 515 20.30 -2.21 -0.24
N GLY A 516 20.05 -0.92 -0.03
CA GLY A 516 21.14 0.04 0.15
C GLY A 516 21.79 0.50 -1.16
N ASN A 517 21.04 0.51 -2.27
CA ASN A 517 21.58 0.87 -3.59
C ASN A 517 21.65 2.40 -3.77
N GLY A 518 22.71 2.91 -4.40
CA GLY A 518 22.87 4.33 -4.69
C GLY A 518 22.14 4.78 -5.98
N TYR A 519 21.49 5.94 -5.93
CA TYR A 519 20.81 6.57 -7.07
C TYR A 519 21.16 8.05 -7.19
N ASP A 520 21.26 8.55 -8.42
CA ASP A 520 21.41 9.97 -8.73
C ASP A 520 20.15 10.49 -9.41
N MET A 521 19.74 11.72 -9.05
CA MET A 521 18.49 12.33 -9.48
C MET A 521 18.74 13.77 -9.93
N GLU A 522 18.09 14.19 -11.01
CA GLU A 522 18.15 15.57 -11.50
C GLU A 522 16.86 16.00 -12.19
N VAL A 523 16.69 17.31 -12.32
CA VAL A 523 15.52 17.97 -12.89
C VAL A 523 15.95 19.15 -13.75
N ARG A 524 15.17 19.45 -14.78
CA ARG A 524 15.25 20.71 -15.53
C ARG A 524 13.87 21.31 -15.71
N HIS A 525 13.80 22.63 -15.82
CA HIS A 525 12.56 23.38 -16.02
C HIS A 525 12.48 23.92 -17.45
N LYS A 526 11.26 24.12 -17.96
CA LYS A 526 10.99 24.71 -19.27
C LYS A 526 10.16 25.97 -19.11
N GLY A 527 10.62 27.07 -19.68
CA GLY A 527 9.85 28.29 -19.89
C GLY A 527 9.03 28.23 -21.17
N THR A 528 7.93 29.00 -21.24
CA THR A 528 7.09 29.10 -22.45
C THR A 528 7.84 29.79 -23.59
N ILE A 529 8.68 30.78 -23.27
CA ILE A 529 9.38 31.62 -24.25
C ILE A 529 10.85 31.20 -24.38
N LEU A 530 11.53 31.01 -23.25
CA LEU A 530 12.98 30.81 -23.17
C LEU A 530 13.40 29.33 -23.33
N GLY A 531 12.44 28.40 -23.33
CA GLY A 531 12.71 26.98 -23.51
C GLY A 531 13.29 26.31 -22.25
N TRP A 532 14.06 25.25 -22.43
CA TRP A 532 14.60 24.44 -21.34
C TRP A 532 15.78 25.12 -20.63
N SER A 533 15.84 25.01 -19.31
CA SER A 533 17.05 25.25 -18.54
C SER A 533 18.09 24.14 -18.75
N ASP A 534 19.31 24.38 -18.29
CA ASP A 534 20.24 23.29 -17.99
C ASP A 534 19.66 22.35 -16.92
N TRP A 535 20.21 21.13 -16.87
CA TRP A 535 19.91 20.19 -15.80
C TRP A 535 20.45 20.69 -14.46
N SER A 536 19.70 20.43 -13.40
CA SER A 536 20.15 20.69 -12.03
C SER A 536 21.43 19.91 -11.70
N PRO A 537 22.24 20.38 -10.74
CA PRO A 537 23.20 19.50 -10.08
C PRO A 537 22.52 18.21 -9.59
N SER A 538 23.15 17.06 -9.82
CA SER A 538 22.59 15.77 -9.40
C SER A 538 22.62 15.64 -7.87
N VAL A 539 21.54 15.09 -7.30
CA VAL A 539 21.47 14.69 -5.90
C VAL A 539 21.58 13.17 -5.79
N SER A 540 22.53 12.70 -4.99
CA SER A 540 22.72 11.27 -4.70
C SER A 540 21.96 10.85 -3.45
N VAL A 541 21.29 9.70 -3.48
CA VAL A 541 20.51 9.09 -2.38
C VAL A 541 20.78 7.60 -2.30
N VAL A 542 20.36 6.96 -1.20
CA VAL A 542 20.50 5.51 -0.98
C VAL A 542 19.14 4.88 -0.75
N SER A 543 18.81 3.76 -1.40
CA SER A 543 17.56 3.06 -1.09
C SER A 543 17.59 2.39 0.28
N ALA A 544 16.45 2.33 0.96
CA ALA A 544 16.31 1.57 2.19
C ALA A 544 16.69 0.08 1.96
N THR A 545 17.18 -0.56 3.01
CA THR A 545 17.54 -2.00 2.98
C THR A 545 16.32 -2.89 2.73
N THR A 546 15.11 -2.42 3.07
CA THR A 546 13.84 -3.06 2.75
C THR A 546 12.79 -1.96 2.55
N PHE A 547 11.94 -2.07 1.52
CA PHE A 547 10.86 -1.10 1.28
C PHE A 547 9.56 -1.44 1.99
N ALA A 548 9.34 -2.72 2.29
CA ALA A 548 8.17 -3.21 3.00
C ALA A 548 8.49 -3.46 4.48
N ASN A 549 7.60 -2.99 5.35
CA ASN A 549 7.55 -3.38 6.75
C ASN A 549 6.78 -4.71 6.83
N ILE A 550 7.54 -5.79 7.03
CA ILE A 550 7.01 -7.15 7.09
C ILE A 550 7.23 -7.71 8.49
N ILE A 551 6.15 -8.18 9.09
CA ILE A 551 6.18 -8.94 10.35
C ILE A 551 5.30 -10.16 10.20
N GLY A 552 5.68 -11.26 10.83
CA GLY A 552 4.85 -12.43 10.91
C GLY A 552 4.89 -13.11 12.26
N VAL A 553 4.07 -14.15 12.37
CA VAL A 553 4.10 -15.11 13.48
C VAL A 553 4.12 -16.52 12.94
N VAL A 554 4.79 -17.41 13.65
CA VAL A 554 4.83 -18.85 13.36
C VAL A 554 4.16 -19.62 14.49
N CYS A 555 3.31 -20.58 14.14
CA CYS A 555 2.73 -21.51 15.11
C CYS A 555 3.77 -22.58 15.45
N THR A 556 4.41 -22.44 16.61
CA THR A 556 5.46 -23.37 17.07
C THR A 556 4.86 -24.67 17.60
N ALA A 557 3.69 -24.60 18.23
CA ALA A 557 2.90 -25.73 18.70
C ALA A 557 1.40 -25.42 18.61
N THR A 558 0.62 -26.37 18.08
CA THR A 558 -0.84 -26.31 18.04
C THR A 558 -1.44 -26.76 19.39
N GLY A 559 -2.67 -26.33 19.66
CA GLY A 559 -3.36 -26.64 20.92
C GLY A 559 -3.00 -25.73 22.09
N GLY A 560 -3.29 -26.16 23.31
CA GLY A 560 -2.88 -25.47 24.54
C GLY A 560 -3.68 -24.21 24.89
N GLY A 561 -4.89 -24.04 24.35
CA GLY A 561 -5.79 -22.94 24.69
C GLY A 561 -5.36 -21.59 24.10
N GLY A 562 -4.93 -21.55 22.84
CA GLY A 562 -4.45 -20.32 22.18
C GLY A 562 -3.31 -20.52 21.17
N GLY A 563 -2.75 -21.74 21.12
CA GLY A 563 -1.55 -22.03 20.34
C GLY A 563 -0.30 -21.39 20.96
N THR A 564 0.88 -21.93 20.64
CA THR A 564 2.15 -21.27 20.98
C THR A 564 2.72 -20.61 19.74
N TRP A 565 2.84 -19.29 19.77
CA TRP A 565 3.30 -18.51 18.61
C TRP A 565 4.58 -17.75 18.94
N ALA A 566 5.43 -17.60 17.93
CA ALA A 566 6.62 -16.75 17.99
C ALA A 566 6.60 -15.74 16.85
N TRP A 567 7.05 -14.50 17.10
CA TRP A 567 7.23 -13.53 16.02
C TRP A 567 8.40 -13.93 15.12
N VAL A 568 8.23 -13.66 13.82
CA VAL A 568 9.25 -13.91 12.80
C VAL A 568 9.41 -12.73 11.85
N ASP A 569 10.62 -12.52 11.35
CA ASP A 569 10.92 -11.55 10.30
C ASP A 569 10.39 -12.01 8.92
N ALA A 570 10.64 -11.21 7.87
CA ALA A 570 10.23 -11.52 6.49
C ALA A 570 10.76 -12.86 5.95
N SER A 571 11.88 -13.34 6.50
CA SER A 571 12.53 -14.60 6.10
C SER A 571 12.09 -15.79 6.97
N GLY A 572 11.28 -15.55 8.00
CA GLY A 572 10.85 -16.59 8.93
C GLY A 572 11.80 -16.84 10.11
N ASN A 573 12.81 -15.98 10.30
CA ASN A 573 13.69 -16.09 11.46
C ASN A 573 13.01 -15.51 12.69
N ALA A 574 13.28 -16.09 13.87
CA ALA A 574 12.76 -15.58 15.13
C ALA A 574 13.13 -14.12 15.33
N THR A 575 12.16 -13.32 15.76
CA THR A 575 12.36 -11.92 16.13
C THR A 575 11.55 -11.57 17.38
N THR A 576 11.80 -10.41 17.96
CA THR A 576 11.02 -9.87 19.07
C THR A 576 10.77 -8.40 18.79
N PRO A 577 9.53 -8.03 18.41
CA PRO A 577 9.17 -6.64 18.19
C PRO A 577 9.46 -5.80 19.43
N ALA A 578 10.19 -4.70 19.26
CA ALA A 578 10.47 -3.76 20.34
C ALA A 578 9.17 -3.11 20.84
N ALA A 579 9.21 -2.56 22.07
CA ALA A 579 8.11 -1.76 22.60
C ALA A 579 7.77 -0.61 21.63
N GLY A 580 6.49 -0.51 21.22
CA GLY A 580 6.04 0.50 20.27
C GLY A 580 6.18 0.13 18.78
N TYR A 581 6.79 -1.02 18.43
CA TYR A 581 6.93 -1.48 17.04
C TYR A 581 5.59 -1.41 16.26
N PHE A 582 4.55 -2.05 16.79
CA PHE A 582 3.23 -2.05 16.14
C PHE A 582 2.57 -0.67 16.12
N ASN A 583 2.95 0.26 16.99
CA ASN A 583 2.43 1.64 16.91
C ASN A 583 3.15 2.47 15.84
N GLY A 584 4.42 2.18 15.56
CA GLY A 584 5.17 2.78 14.47
C GLY A 584 4.96 2.12 13.10
N HIS A 585 4.48 0.88 13.07
CA HIS A 585 4.26 0.14 11.84
C HIS A 585 3.12 0.75 11.00
N PRO A 586 3.28 1.02 9.69
CA PRO A 586 2.29 1.75 8.89
C PRO A 586 0.87 1.15 8.89
N VAL A 587 0.75 -0.18 8.78
CA VAL A 587 -0.55 -0.87 8.89
C VAL A 587 -1.17 -0.71 10.28
N PHE A 588 -0.48 -1.16 11.32
CA PHE A 588 -1.02 -1.21 12.69
C PHE A 588 -1.19 0.17 13.31
N GLY A 589 -0.19 1.04 13.20
CA GLY A 589 -0.22 2.43 13.64
C GLY A 589 -1.19 3.30 12.84
N GLY A 590 -1.49 2.90 11.60
CA GLY A 590 -2.50 3.54 10.76
C GLY A 590 -3.94 3.16 11.11
N ILE A 591 -4.16 2.21 12.05
CA ILE A 591 -5.48 1.90 12.57
C ILE A 591 -5.90 2.99 13.55
N THR A 592 -6.89 3.78 13.16
CA THR A 592 -7.26 5.01 13.90
C THR A 592 -8.76 5.18 13.99
N ASP A 593 -9.23 5.66 15.13
CA ASP A 593 -10.60 6.14 15.29
C ASP A 593 -10.86 7.33 14.37
N VAL A 594 -12.00 7.31 13.70
CA VAL A 594 -12.46 8.38 12.80
C VAL A 594 -13.97 8.56 12.92
N THR A 595 -14.46 9.73 12.53
CA THR A 595 -15.89 9.97 12.35
C THR A 595 -16.21 10.02 10.86
N VAL A 596 -17.10 9.16 10.40
CA VAL A 596 -17.57 9.11 9.00
C VAL A 596 -19.08 9.18 8.99
N ASP A 597 -19.66 10.20 8.35
CA ASP A 597 -21.13 10.41 8.31
C ASP A 597 -21.77 10.38 9.72
N GLY A 598 -21.12 11.06 10.67
CA GLY A 598 -21.55 11.10 12.09
C GLY A 598 -21.46 9.77 12.83
N GLN A 599 -20.84 8.73 12.24
CA GLN A 599 -20.63 7.42 12.88
C GLN A 599 -19.21 7.32 13.43
N ALA A 600 -19.07 6.76 14.63
CA ALA A 600 -17.77 6.38 15.17
C ALA A 600 -17.28 5.11 14.47
N MET A 601 -16.22 5.24 13.68
CA MET A 601 -15.64 4.15 12.89
C MET A 601 -14.16 4.02 13.23
N VAL A 602 -13.57 2.88 12.88
CA VAL A 602 -12.14 2.62 12.94
C VAL A 602 -11.65 2.40 11.51
N LYS A 603 -10.74 3.25 11.07
CA LYS A 603 -10.07 3.15 9.78
C LYS A 603 -9.01 2.06 9.87
N ILE A 604 -8.98 1.13 8.91
CA ILE A 604 -7.94 0.11 8.79
C ILE A 604 -7.28 0.29 7.41
N PRO A 605 -5.99 0.63 7.34
CA PRO A 605 -5.26 0.75 6.07
C PRO A 605 -5.14 -0.60 5.36
N LYS A 606 -5.00 -0.57 4.03
CA LYS A 606 -4.73 -1.79 3.26
C LYS A 606 -3.43 -2.45 3.66
N PHE A 607 -3.40 -3.77 3.55
CA PHE A 607 -2.21 -4.58 3.81
C PHE A 607 -2.25 -5.89 3.01
N TYR A 608 -1.08 -6.49 2.87
CA TYR A 608 -0.88 -7.70 2.09
C TYR A 608 -0.57 -8.86 3.04
N ILE A 609 -1.10 -10.05 2.74
CA ILE A 609 -0.97 -11.25 3.56
C ILE A 609 -0.20 -12.36 2.86
N LYS A 610 0.50 -13.18 3.64
CA LYS A 610 1.14 -14.42 3.21
C LYS A 610 0.99 -15.47 4.31
N ARG A 611 0.62 -16.69 3.91
CA ARG A 611 0.59 -17.88 4.76
C ARG A 611 1.40 -18.96 4.07
N ALA A 612 2.39 -19.53 4.73
CA ALA A 612 3.25 -20.55 4.14
C ALA A 612 3.89 -21.45 5.21
N THR A 613 4.28 -22.66 4.82
CA THR A 613 5.17 -23.50 5.63
C THR A 613 6.61 -23.08 5.41
N LEU A 614 7.37 -22.89 6.48
CA LEU A 614 8.78 -22.51 6.42
C LEU A 614 9.64 -23.67 5.92
N ALA A 615 10.43 -23.45 4.88
CA ALA A 615 11.27 -24.49 4.28
C ALA A 615 12.57 -24.74 5.06
N ALA A 616 13.09 -23.74 5.79
CA ALA A 616 14.37 -23.80 6.49
C ALA A 616 14.34 -22.95 7.78
N GLY A 617 15.45 -22.97 8.52
CA GLY A 617 15.61 -22.22 9.78
C GLY A 617 15.06 -22.96 11.01
N ALA A 618 15.07 -22.28 12.17
CA ALA A 618 14.69 -22.84 13.47
C ALA A 618 13.24 -23.37 13.52
N TYR A 619 12.39 -22.87 12.64
CA TYR A 619 10.97 -23.25 12.53
C TYR A 619 10.65 -23.98 11.22
N SER A 620 11.63 -24.64 10.59
CA SER A 620 11.40 -25.45 9.39
C SER A 620 10.25 -26.45 9.60
N GLY A 621 9.37 -26.57 8.61
CA GLY A 621 8.16 -27.40 8.65
C GLY A 621 6.98 -26.80 9.42
N LYS A 622 7.12 -25.60 10.01
CA LYS A 622 6.04 -24.91 10.71
C LYS A 622 5.34 -23.88 9.83
N GLU A 623 4.05 -23.67 10.09
CA GLU A 623 3.25 -22.70 9.36
C GLU A 623 3.41 -21.30 9.97
N ALA A 624 3.66 -20.33 9.09
CA ALA A 624 3.82 -18.92 9.45
C ALA A 624 2.91 -18.02 8.62
N TRP A 625 2.58 -16.88 9.23
CA TRP A 625 1.56 -15.93 8.82
C TRP A 625 2.17 -14.54 8.87
N TRP A 626 2.19 -13.82 7.75
CA TRP A 626 2.80 -12.50 7.63
C TRP A 626 1.82 -11.45 7.10
N VAL A 627 2.08 -10.22 7.53
CA VAL A 627 1.52 -8.99 6.97
C VAL A 627 2.65 -8.13 6.44
N SER A 628 2.40 -7.50 5.30
CA SER A 628 3.24 -6.48 4.68
C SER A 628 2.41 -5.22 4.47
N ASP A 629 2.99 -4.05 4.71
CA ASP A 629 2.39 -2.75 4.39
C ASP A 629 2.42 -2.42 2.89
N GLN A 630 3.32 -3.06 2.13
CA GLN A 630 3.49 -2.88 0.69
C GLN A 630 3.41 -4.21 -0.07
N PRO A 631 3.18 -4.19 -1.41
CA PRO A 631 3.35 -5.38 -2.24
C PRO A 631 4.74 -6.01 -2.04
N ALA A 632 4.78 -7.33 -1.88
CA ALA A 632 6.03 -8.08 -1.72
C ALA A 632 5.90 -9.48 -2.33
N THR A 633 7.02 -10.11 -2.67
CA THR A 633 7.01 -11.43 -3.32
C THR A 633 6.32 -12.49 -2.47
N GLY A 634 5.29 -13.12 -3.03
CA GLY A 634 4.49 -14.14 -2.37
C GLY A 634 3.43 -13.61 -1.41
N PHE A 635 3.26 -12.29 -1.31
CA PHE A 635 2.16 -11.65 -0.61
C PHE A 635 1.04 -11.30 -1.58
N ARG A 636 -0.21 -11.35 -1.11
CA ARG A 636 -1.40 -10.90 -1.86
C ARG A 636 -2.17 -9.86 -1.07
N LEU A 637 -2.88 -8.96 -1.74
CA LEU A 637 -3.75 -8.00 -1.04
C LEU A 637 -4.83 -8.78 -0.27
N HIS A 638 -5.09 -8.38 0.98
CA HIS A 638 -6.16 -9.00 1.75
C HIS A 638 -7.53 -8.66 1.10
N PRO A 639 -8.48 -9.61 0.92
CA PRO A 639 -9.69 -9.37 0.13
C PRO A 639 -10.62 -8.27 0.64
N ALA A 640 -10.49 -7.90 1.92
CA ALA A 640 -11.21 -6.76 2.50
C ALA A 640 -10.94 -5.43 1.78
N PHE A 641 -9.82 -5.32 1.07
CA PHE A 641 -9.39 -4.12 0.36
C PHE A 641 -9.70 -4.16 -1.14
N TYR A 642 -10.67 -4.97 -1.55
CA TYR A 642 -11.29 -4.87 -2.86
C TYR A 642 -12.72 -4.35 -2.77
N ASN A 643 -13.10 -3.52 -3.73
CA ASN A 643 -14.47 -3.07 -3.95
C ASN A 643 -14.79 -3.13 -5.44
N ALA A 644 -15.67 -4.06 -5.84
CA ALA A 644 -16.04 -4.28 -7.23
C ALA A 644 -14.83 -4.43 -8.18
N GLY A 645 -13.84 -5.24 -7.78
CA GLY A 645 -12.62 -5.50 -8.54
C GLY A 645 -11.52 -4.44 -8.40
N ALA A 646 -11.79 -3.28 -7.81
CA ALA A 646 -10.79 -2.24 -7.59
C ALA A 646 -10.17 -2.32 -6.19
N GLU A 647 -8.86 -2.08 -6.09
CA GLU A 647 -8.20 -1.94 -4.78
C GLU A 647 -8.66 -0.66 -4.08
N VAL A 648 -8.94 -0.77 -2.77
CA VAL A 648 -9.17 0.39 -1.91
C VAL A 648 -8.00 0.58 -0.94
N ALA A 649 -7.68 1.82 -0.63
CA ALA A 649 -6.56 2.15 0.26
C ALA A 649 -6.82 1.77 1.73
N GLN A 650 -8.09 1.62 2.11
CA GLN A 650 -8.53 1.41 3.49
C GLN A 650 -9.97 0.92 3.53
N ILE A 651 -10.35 0.34 4.68
CA ILE A 651 -11.74 0.07 5.06
C ILE A 651 -12.07 0.79 6.35
N TYR A 652 -13.36 0.86 6.66
CA TYR A 652 -13.85 1.35 7.94
C TYR A 652 -14.74 0.29 8.59
N VAL A 653 -14.49 0.01 9.86
CA VAL A 653 -15.34 -0.88 10.67
C VAL A 653 -15.94 -0.06 11.80
N GLY A 654 -17.21 -0.27 12.11
CA GLY A 654 -17.91 0.41 13.20
C GLY A 654 -17.12 0.22 14.48
N LYS A 655 -16.83 1.33 15.18
CA LYS A 655 -16.13 1.28 16.46
C LYS A 655 -16.90 0.44 17.48
N TYR A 656 -18.21 0.57 17.51
CA TYR A 656 -19.08 -0.15 18.44
C TYR A 656 -19.89 -1.22 17.71
N GLN A 657 -20.42 -2.18 18.48
CA GLN A 657 -21.52 -3.01 18.00
C GLN A 657 -22.67 -2.10 17.56
N ALA A 658 -23.35 -2.47 16.47
CA ALA A 658 -24.26 -1.56 15.83
C ALA A 658 -25.49 -1.28 16.71
N SER A 659 -25.92 -0.02 16.72
CA SER A 659 -27.26 0.40 17.16
C SER A 659 -28.11 0.78 15.94
N SER A 660 -29.38 1.15 16.14
CA SER A 660 -30.24 1.64 15.06
C SER A 660 -31.14 2.77 15.55
N ASP A 661 -31.52 3.66 14.64
CA ASP A 661 -32.62 4.63 14.86
C ASP A 661 -33.94 4.17 14.24
N GLY A 662 -34.02 2.90 13.81
CA GLY A 662 -35.18 2.33 13.11
C GLY A 662 -35.14 2.54 11.59
N THR A 663 -34.30 3.45 11.07
CA THR A 663 -34.17 3.72 9.63
C THR A 663 -32.78 3.40 9.10
N LYS A 664 -31.75 3.57 9.92
CA LYS A 664 -30.34 3.36 9.58
C LYS A 664 -29.64 2.58 10.69
N LEU A 665 -28.65 1.78 10.28
CA LEU A 665 -27.72 1.14 11.20
C LEU A 665 -26.67 2.17 11.64
N LYS A 666 -26.27 2.18 12.91
CA LYS A 666 -25.38 3.19 13.50
C LYS A 666 -24.23 2.55 14.27
N SER A 667 -23.13 3.28 14.39
CA SER A 667 -22.04 2.98 15.32
C SER A 667 -21.80 4.21 16.19
N VAL A 668 -22.38 4.22 17.39
CA VAL A 668 -22.37 5.34 18.36
C VAL A 668 -22.27 4.78 19.78
N SER A 669 -21.68 5.55 20.70
CA SER A 669 -21.48 5.18 22.11
C SER A 669 -22.72 5.42 22.97
N GLY A 670 -22.75 4.90 24.20
CA GLY A 670 -23.75 5.19 25.22
C GLY A 670 -25.14 4.59 24.97
N VAL A 671 -25.28 3.70 23.99
CA VAL A 671 -26.57 3.12 23.57
C VAL A 671 -26.54 1.60 23.61
N ALA A 672 -27.72 0.98 23.70
CA ALA A 672 -27.88 -0.46 23.56
C ALA A 672 -27.63 -0.90 22.09
N PRO A 673 -27.11 -2.12 21.87
CA PRO A 673 -27.01 -2.68 20.53
C PRO A 673 -28.38 -2.93 19.92
N ALA A 674 -28.48 -2.79 18.59
CA ALA A 674 -29.64 -3.24 17.84
C ALA A 674 -29.64 -4.77 17.78
N VAL A 675 -30.75 -5.38 18.15
CA VAL A 675 -30.93 -6.84 18.23
C VAL A 675 -32.29 -7.26 17.67
N SER A 676 -32.65 -8.55 17.77
CA SER A 676 -33.96 -9.08 17.40
C SER A 676 -34.35 -8.80 15.94
N THR A 677 -33.35 -8.80 15.06
CA THR A 677 -33.50 -8.43 13.65
C THR A 677 -32.76 -9.42 12.76
N THR A 678 -33.26 -9.61 11.54
CA THR A 678 -32.74 -10.57 10.57
C THR A 678 -31.49 -10.06 9.86
N LEU A 679 -30.72 -10.96 9.25
CA LEU A 679 -29.55 -10.61 8.43
C LEU A 679 -29.93 -9.60 7.34
N THR A 680 -31.01 -9.88 6.60
CA THR A 680 -31.47 -9.03 5.49
C THR A 680 -31.94 -7.65 5.95
N ALA A 681 -32.58 -7.57 7.11
CA ALA A 681 -32.98 -6.29 7.67
C ALA A 681 -31.76 -5.46 8.11
N PHE A 682 -30.73 -6.07 8.71
CA PHE A 682 -29.48 -5.38 9.02
C PHE A 682 -28.71 -4.91 7.77
N GLN A 683 -28.67 -5.72 6.71
CA GLN A 683 -28.13 -5.31 5.41
C GLN A 683 -28.88 -4.08 4.86
N GLY A 684 -30.21 -4.09 4.94
CA GLY A 684 -31.06 -2.97 4.53
C GLY A 684 -30.79 -1.70 5.33
N LEU A 685 -30.73 -1.79 6.67
CA LEU A 685 -30.43 -0.66 7.55
C LEU A 685 -29.04 -0.06 7.32
N ALA A 686 -28.04 -0.89 7.00
CA ALA A 686 -26.71 -0.40 6.66
C ALA A 686 -26.70 0.29 5.28
N THR A 687 -27.37 -0.32 4.28
CA THR A 687 -27.45 0.22 2.92
C THR A 687 -28.25 1.52 2.87
N ALA A 688 -29.25 1.70 3.73
CA ALA A 688 -30.03 2.92 3.86
C ALA A 688 -29.19 4.16 4.22
N ARG A 689 -27.95 3.98 4.68
CA ARG A 689 -27.01 5.09 4.86
C ARG A 689 -26.46 5.65 3.55
N ASN A 690 -26.49 4.88 2.46
CA ASN A 690 -25.90 5.25 1.18
C ASN A 690 -26.85 6.14 0.35
N VAL A 691 -27.22 7.27 0.93
CA VAL A 691 -28.13 8.26 0.34
C VAL A 691 -27.50 9.65 0.45
N SER A 692 -28.00 10.61 -0.33
CA SER A 692 -27.57 12.02 -0.25
C SER A 692 -26.05 12.23 -0.41
N GLY A 693 -25.42 11.49 -1.34
CA GLY A 693 -23.98 11.61 -1.64
C GLY A 693 -23.06 10.75 -0.76
N VAL A 694 -23.60 10.06 0.25
CA VAL A 694 -22.87 9.07 1.04
C VAL A 694 -22.95 7.71 0.34
N THR A 695 -21.85 6.97 0.28
CA THR A 695 -21.77 5.64 -0.36
C THR A 695 -20.97 4.66 0.49
N GLY A 696 -21.00 3.37 0.13
CA GLY A 696 -20.07 2.34 0.64
C GLY A 696 -20.40 1.73 2.01
N PHE A 697 -21.38 2.25 2.77
CA PHE A 697 -21.82 1.61 4.02
C PHE A 697 -22.48 0.25 3.75
N MET A 698 -22.16 -0.71 4.61
CA MET A 698 -22.66 -2.08 4.52
C MET A 698 -22.65 -2.74 5.91
N LEU A 699 -23.35 -3.86 6.04
CA LEU A 699 -23.06 -4.80 7.13
C LEU A 699 -21.64 -5.32 6.93
N TRP A 700 -20.86 -5.48 8.01
CA TRP A 700 -19.53 -6.07 7.87
C TRP A 700 -19.58 -7.50 7.30
N SER A 701 -18.50 -7.90 6.65
CA SER A 701 -18.37 -9.21 6.03
C SER A 701 -17.24 -10.02 6.65
N VAL A 702 -17.18 -11.30 6.26
CA VAL A 702 -16.07 -12.20 6.59
C VAL A 702 -14.70 -11.59 6.32
N TYR A 703 -14.56 -10.75 5.29
CA TYR A 703 -13.28 -10.14 4.97
C TYR A 703 -12.90 -8.99 5.91
N GLN A 704 -13.85 -8.14 6.34
CA GLN A 704 -13.52 -7.14 7.37
C GLN A 704 -13.19 -7.79 8.71
N TRP A 705 -13.93 -8.85 9.09
CA TRP A 705 -13.65 -9.63 10.29
C TRP A 705 -12.28 -10.32 10.22
N SER A 706 -11.99 -11.02 9.12
CA SER A 706 -10.71 -11.71 8.92
C SER A 706 -9.52 -10.76 8.92
N ALA A 707 -9.67 -9.56 8.34
CA ALA A 707 -8.61 -8.55 8.39
C ALA A 707 -8.24 -8.19 9.85
N ILE A 708 -9.23 -8.07 10.72
CA ILE A 708 -9.00 -7.83 12.16
C ILE A 708 -8.35 -9.04 12.82
N GLN A 709 -8.77 -10.26 12.50
CA GLN A 709 -8.18 -11.50 13.02
C GLN A 709 -6.71 -11.64 12.65
N TRP A 710 -6.34 -11.36 11.39
CA TRP A 710 -4.95 -11.34 10.92
C TRP A 710 -4.11 -10.37 11.75
N LEU A 711 -4.55 -9.12 11.85
CA LEU A 711 -3.81 -8.10 12.58
C LEU A 711 -3.69 -8.46 14.07
N TYR A 712 -4.78 -8.91 14.70
CA TYR A 712 -4.75 -9.29 16.10
C TYR A 712 -3.75 -10.40 16.38
N LEU A 713 -3.76 -11.47 15.56
CA LEU A 713 -2.84 -12.60 15.70
C LEU A 713 -1.38 -12.15 15.61
N LEU A 714 -1.06 -11.31 14.62
CA LEU A 714 0.31 -10.86 14.40
C LEU A 714 0.80 -9.90 15.49
N GLU A 715 -0.07 -9.03 16.00
CA GLU A 715 0.27 -8.12 17.08
C GLU A 715 0.44 -8.85 18.42
N ASN A 716 -0.42 -9.82 18.71
CA ASN A 716 -0.48 -10.43 20.03
C ASN A 716 0.22 -11.78 20.14
N ALA A 717 0.56 -12.41 19.01
CA ALA A 717 1.13 -13.75 18.93
C ALA A 717 0.35 -14.77 19.77
N THR A 718 -0.99 -14.73 19.68
CA THR A 718 -1.89 -15.69 20.32
C THR A 718 -3.25 -15.65 19.64
N MET A 719 -3.95 -16.79 19.68
CA MET A 719 -5.37 -16.88 19.33
C MET A 719 -6.30 -16.92 20.56
N ASP A 720 -5.78 -16.74 21.78
CA ASP A 720 -6.62 -16.58 22.97
C ASP A 720 -6.93 -15.10 23.21
N SER A 721 -8.01 -14.62 22.57
CA SER A 721 -8.42 -13.21 22.67
C SER A 721 -8.86 -12.81 24.07
N GLN A 722 -9.57 -13.70 24.77
CA GLN A 722 -10.11 -13.41 26.09
C GLN A 722 -9.02 -13.25 27.14
N THR A 723 -8.06 -14.17 27.19
CA THR A 723 -6.95 -14.09 28.16
C THR A 723 -6.01 -12.94 27.85
N LYS A 724 -5.77 -12.66 26.57
CA LYS A 724 -4.81 -11.64 26.14
C LYS A 724 -5.32 -10.20 26.24
N THR A 725 -6.57 -9.96 25.87
CA THR A 725 -7.14 -8.61 25.78
C THR A 725 -8.20 -8.36 26.85
N GLY A 726 -9.00 -9.37 27.18
CA GLY A 726 -10.06 -9.29 28.18
C GLY A 726 -11.26 -10.13 27.77
N GLN A 727 -12.02 -10.63 28.75
CA GLN A 727 -13.15 -11.52 28.48
C GLN A 727 -14.24 -10.86 27.64
N GLY A 728 -14.44 -9.55 27.80
CA GLY A 728 -15.64 -8.91 27.28
C GLY A 728 -16.86 -9.28 28.11
N ARG A 729 -18.04 -8.90 27.63
CA ARG A 729 -19.30 -9.26 28.27
C ARG A 729 -19.74 -10.65 27.80
N VAL A 730 -19.25 -11.73 28.39
CA VAL A 730 -19.55 -13.12 27.97
C VAL A 730 -20.17 -14.00 29.06
N SER A 731 -20.32 -13.48 30.28
CA SER A 731 -20.87 -14.22 31.44
C SER A 731 -21.90 -13.39 32.20
N GLN A 732 -22.91 -12.94 31.48
CA GLN A 732 -24.01 -12.11 31.95
C GLN A 732 -25.35 -12.70 31.49
N SER A 733 -26.47 -12.04 31.82
CA SER A 733 -27.82 -12.50 31.46
C SER A 733 -28.52 -11.64 30.40
N SER A 734 -27.91 -10.52 29.99
CA SER A 734 -28.49 -9.57 29.04
C SER A 734 -27.43 -8.73 28.34
N ALA A 735 -27.79 -8.08 27.23
CA ALA A 735 -26.97 -7.07 26.60
C ALA A 735 -26.81 -5.82 27.49
N ALA A 736 -25.67 -5.15 27.37
CA ALA A 736 -25.41 -3.83 27.93
C ALA A 736 -25.18 -2.81 26.80
N ASN A 737 -25.02 -1.54 27.19
CA ASN A 737 -24.59 -0.50 26.25
C ASN A 737 -23.27 -0.89 25.59
N VAL A 738 -23.11 -0.50 24.33
CA VAL A 738 -22.01 -0.95 23.45
C VAL A 738 -20.62 -0.49 23.88
N ASP A 739 -20.54 0.40 24.87
CA ASP A 739 -19.34 0.95 25.50
C ASP A 739 -19.32 0.74 27.03
N ALA A 740 -20.18 -0.12 27.56
CA ALA A 740 -20.14 -0.50 28.97
C ALA A 740 -18.75 -1.08 29.33
N THR A 741 -18.32 -0.91 30.57
CA THR A 741 -16.94 -1.21 31.01
C THR A 741 -16.52 -2.66 30.76
N ASP A 742 -17.44 -3.61 30.91
CA ASP A 742 -17.22 -5.03 30.62
C ASP A 742 -17.24 -5.33 29.11
N VAL A 743 -18.12 -4.70 28.33
CA VAL A 743 -18.11 -4.77 26.86
C VAL A 743 -16.81 -4.23 26.29
N ALA A 744 -16.30 -3.14 26.87
CA ALA A 744 -15.07 -2.48 26.45
C ALA A 744 -13.79 -3.28 26.75
N GLN A 745 -13.86 -4.35 27.55
CA GLN A 745 -12.72 -5.26 27.70
C GLN A 745 -12.38 -5.97 26.39
N ALA A 746 -13.38 -6.21 25.53
CA ALA A 746 -13.20 -6.79 24.20
C ALA A 746 -12.82 -5.72 23.15
N THR A 747 -11.81 -4.90 23.47
CA THR A 747 -11.36 -3.80 22.59
C THR A 747 -10.01 -4.09 21.96
N TYR A 748 -9.93 -4.02 20.63
CA TYR A 748 -8.67 -4.09 19.90
C TYR A 748 -8.54 -2.90 18.95
N ARG A 749 -7.43 -2.16 19.06
CA ARG A 749 -7.11 -1.00 18.20
C ARG A 749 -8.29 -0.02 18.01
N GLY A 750 -9.02 0.26 19.09
CA GLY A 750 -10.16 1.16 19.11
C GLY A 750 -11.51 0.51 18.79
N ILE A 751 -11.56 -0.71 18.24
CA ILE A 751 -12.80 -1.44 17.96
C ILE A 751 -13.30 -2.11 19.24
N VAL A 752 -14.43 -1.63 19.75
CA VAL A 752 -15.02 -1.99 21.06
C VAL A 752 -16.09 -3.07 20.91
N GLY A 753 -16.10 -4.04 21.82
CA GLY A 753 -17.10 -5.12 21.84
C GLY A 753 -16.96 -6.05 20.63
N LEU A 754 -15.72 -6.37 20.22
CA LEU A 754 -15.47 -7.27 19.09
C LEU A 754 -16.08 -8.66 19.33
N TRP A 755 -16.02 -9.13 20.57
CA TRP A 755 -16.65 -10.35 21.06
C TRP A 755 -17.52 -10.08 22.30
N GLY A 756 -18.42 -11.01 22.59
CA GLY A 756 -19.38 -10.89 23.68
C GLY A 756 -20.43 -9.79 23.46
N ASN A 757 -21.17 -9.49 24.52
CA ASN A 757 -22.39 -8.68 24.55
C ASN A 757 -23.47 -9.27 23.65
N VAL A 758 -23.43 -9.05 22.34
CA VAL A 758 -24.33 -9.67 21.38
C VAL A 758 -23.53 -10.36 20.29
N TYR A 759 -24.06 -11.46 19.76
CA TYR A 759 -23.57 -11.97 18.50
C TYR A 759 -23.72 -10.91 17.42
N GLN A 760 -22.88 -10.97 16.40
CA GLN A 760 -22.91 -10.03 15.30
C GLN A 760 -23.12 -10.78 14.00
N TRP A 761 -24.21 -10.51 13.29
CA TRP A 761 -24.41 -11.01 11.92
C TRP A 761 -23.23 -10.63 11.04
N MET A 762 -22.71 -11.60 10.29
CA MET A 762 -21.61 -11.42 9.36
C MET A 762 -22.03 -11.90 7.96
N ASP A 763 -21.78 -11.06 6.96
CA ASP A 763 -22.11 -11.37 5.57
C ASP A 763 -20.93 -12.02 4.82
N GLY A 764 -21.18 -12.52 3.62
CA GLY A 764 -20.15 -13.02 2.70
C GLY A 764 -19.56 -14.38 3.04
N LEU A 765 -20.16 -15.10 3.99
CA LEU A 765 -19.88 -16.49 4.30
C LEU A 765 -21.20 -17.21 4.61
N LYS A 766 -21.36 -18.44 4.15
CA LYS A 766 -22.50 -19.31 4.49
C LYS A 766 -22.12 -20.77 4.36
N THR A 767 -22.90 -21.66 4.95
CA THR A 767 -23.02 -23.05 4.48
C THR A 767 -24.04 -23.13 3.35
N ASP A 768 -23.93 -24.14 2.50
CA ASP A 768 -24.97 -24.50 1.52
C ASP A 768 -24.92 -26.02 1.31
N GLY A 769 -25.78 -26.73 2.04
CA GLY A 769 -25.58 -28.16 2.26
C GLY A 769 -24.25 -28.40 2.98
N THR A 770 -23.49 -29.42 2.57
CA THR A 770 -22.20 -29.75 3.18
C THR A 770 -21.07 -28.79 2.86
N GLN A 771 -21.29 -27.82 1.96
CA GLN A 771 -20.23 -27.00 1.42
C GLN A 771 -20.16 -25.64 2.10
N ILE A 772 -18.95 -25.10 2.20
CA ILE A 772 -18.72 -23.71 2.59
C ILE A 772 -18.79 -22.84 1.33
N CYS A 773 -19.55 -21.77 1.40
CA CYS A 773 -19.66 -20.77 0.34
C CYS A 773 -19.22 -19.42 0.88
N MET A 774 -18.49 -18.64 0.09
CA MET A 774 -18.03 -17.32 0.48
C MET A 774 -18.09 -16.37 -0.70
N TRP A 775 -18.04 -15.06 -0.46
CA TRP A 775 -17.89 -14.12 -1.57
C TRP A 775 -16.57 -14.29 -2.31
N ASP A 776 -16.53 -13.87 -3.57
CA ASP A 776 -15.29 -13.84 -4.33
C ASP A 776 -14.22 -12.97 -3.65
N ASN A 777 -12.96 -13.35 -3.80
CA ASN A 777 -11.82 -12.66 -3.21
C ASN A 777 -11.38 -11.39 -3.99
N ALA A 778 -12.13 -10.99 -5.03
CA ALA A 778 -11.92 -9.78 -5.81
C ALA A 778 -12.92 -8.66 -5.45
N GLY A 779 -13.70 -8.83 -4.37
CA GLY A 779 -14.57 -7.79 -3.82
C GLY A 779 -15.83 -7.50 -4.64
N ASN A 780 -16.22 -8.39 -5.56
CA ASN A 780 -17.47 -8.25 -6.33
C ASN A 780 -18.71 -8.68 -5.53
N LYS A 781 -18.52 -9.25 -4.34
CA LYS A 781 -19.58 -9.76 -3.45
C LYS A 781 -20.47 -10.81 -4.11
N THR A 782 -19.88 -11.58 -5.03
CA THR A 782 -20.55 -12.68 -5.72
C THR A 782 -20.31 -13.97 -4.96
N TRP A 783 -21.36 -14.77 -4.75
CA TRP A 783 -21.23 -16.04 -4.06
C TRP A 783 -20.41 -17.05 -4.86
N VAL A 784 -19.38 -17.61 -4.22
CA VAL A 784 -18.55 -18.69 -4.73
C VAL A 784 -18.83 -19.95 -3.92
N THR A 785 -19.37 -20.96 -4.60
CA THR A 785 -19.49 -22.31 -4.06
C THR A 785 -18.14 -22.99 -4.13
N THR A 786 -17.49 -23.21 -2.98
CA THR A 786 -16.08 -23.65 -2.95
C THR A 786 -15.90 -25.12 -3.30
N GLY A 787 -16.97 -25.93 -3.18
CA GLY A 787 -16.90 -27.39 -3.29
C GLY A 787 -16.19 -28.05 -2.11
N ARG A 788 -15.91 -27.33 -1.01
CA ARG A 788 -15.17 -27.84 0.16
C ARG A 788 -16.05 -27.96 1.39
N THR A 789 -15.80 -29.01 2.16
CA THR A 789 -16.42 -29.29 3.46
C THR A 789 -15.31 -29.33 4.51
N ARG A 790 -15.64 -29.01 5.76
CA ARG A 790 -14.73 -29.20 6.90
C ARG A 790 -14.43 -30.69 7.08
N THR A 791 -13.20 -31.01 7.47
CA THR A 791 -12.80 -32.38 7.82
C THR A 791 -13.47 -32.84 9.12
N ALA A 792 -13.68 -31.93 10.07
CA ALA A 792 -14.42 -32.22 11.29
C ALA A 792 -15.89 -32.58 11.02
N ALA A 793 -16.42 -33.48 11.87
CA ALA A 793 -17.83 -33.86 11.85
C ALA A 793 -18.76 -32.66 12.11
N ALA A 794 -20.03 -32.78 11.73
CA ALA A 794 -21.05 -31.78 12.01
C ALA A 794 -21.11 -31.49 13.53
N GLY A 795 -21.19 -30.21 13.90
CA GLY A 795 -21.22 -29.75 15.29
C GLY A 795 -20.14 -28.73 15.66
N TRP A 796 -19.99 -28.58 16.98
CA TRP A 796 -19.02 -27.70 17.61
C TRP A 796 -17.59 -28.23 17.49
N VAL A 797 -16.69 -27.35 17.09
CA VAL A 797 -15.25 -27.58 17.11
C VAL A 797 -14.55 -26.37 17.72
N TYR A 798 -13.48 -26.61 18.45
CA TYR A 798 -12.53 -25.59 18.86
C TYR A 798 -11.29 -25.74 17.97
N PRO A 799 -11.00 -24.81 17.04
CA PRO A 799 -10.05 -25.06 15.96
C PRO A 799 -8.65 -25.44 16.46
N LEU A 800 -8.19 -26.63 16.06
CA LEU A 800 -6.79 -27.04 16.14
C LEU A 800 -6.04 -26.67 14.85
N THR A 801 -6.70 -26.84 13.71
CA THR A 801 -6.23 -26.45 12.37
C THR A 801 -7.30 -25.63 11.65
N PHE A 802 -6.87 -24.86 10.64
CA PHE A 802 -7.75 -24.08 9.77
C PHE A 802 -7.69 -24.60 8.34
N MET A 803 -8.78 -24.41 7.61
CA MET A 803 -8.82 -24.71 6.17
C MET A 803 -7.75 -23.88 5.43
N ALA A 804 -7.17 -24.43 4.37
CA ALA A 804 -6.05 -23.80 3.65
C ALA A 804 -6.13 -23.92 2.13
N GLN A 805 -7.12 -24.64 1.60
CA GLN A 805 -7.30 -24.87 0.17
C GLN A 805 -7.69 -23.57 -0.56
N SER A 806 -7.38 -23.48 -1.84
CA SER A 806 -7.75 -22.35 -2.70
C SER A 806 -8.31 -22.80 -4.04
N GLY A 807 -9.06 -21.91 -4.69
CA GLY A 807 -9.55 -22.02 -6.06
C GLY A 807 -9.37 -20.70 -6.81
N ALA A 808 -9.94 -20.60 -8.02
CA ALA A 808 -9.76 -19.42 -8.88
C ALA A 808 -10.29 -18.10 -8.26
N SER A 809 -11.34 -18.18 -7.43
CA SER A 809 -12.03 -17.00 -6.88
C SER A 809 -12.21 -17.06 -5.36
N TYR A 810 -11.52 -17.99 -4.68
CA TYR A 810 -11.55 -18.13 -3.23
C TYR A 810 -10.20 -18.65 -2.70
N ASN A 811 -9.84 -18.27 -1.48
CA ASN A 811 -8.72 -18.88 -0.76
C ASN A 811 -9.09 -18.98 0.72
N PHE A 812 -9.06 -20.18 1.30
CA PHE A 812 -9.36 -20.35 2.73
C PHE A 812 -8.33 -19.73 3.66
N SER A 813 -7.16 -19.34 3.16
CA SER A 813 -6.22 -18.49 3.91
C SER A 813 -6.68 -17.03 4.02
N ASP A 814 -7.79 -16.65 3.38
CA ASP A 814 -8.41 -15.32 3.50
C ASP A 814 -9.34 -15.21 4.72
N ALA A 815 -9.67 -16.33 5.40
CA ALA A 815 -10.58 -16.37 6.56
C ALA A 815 -10.20 -17.48 7.55
N PHE A 816 -10.45 -17.27 8.84
CA PHE A 816 -10.12 -18.26 9.88
C PHE A 816 -11.23 -19.28 10.11
N ILE A 817 -11.42 -20.19 9.13
CA ILE A 817 -12.43 -21.27 9.21
C ILE A 817 -11.76 -22.53 9.76
N GLY A 818 -12.19 -22.98 10.94
CA GLY A 818 -11.67 -24.18 11.58
C GLY A 818 -11.96 -25.44 10.77
N ASP A 819 -10.97 -26.31 10.62
CA ASP A 819 -11.08 -27.55 9.84
C ASP A 819 -11.14 -28.80 10.73
N THR A 820 -10.24 -28.89 11.72
CA THR A 820 -10.22 -29.96 12.73
C THR A 820 -10.09 -29.38 14.13
N GLY A 821 -10.51 -30.12 15.15
CA GLY A 821 -10.32 -29.70 16.54
C GLY A 821 -11.12 -30.53 17.55
N PRO A 822 -10.80 -30.40 18.84
CA PRO A 822 -11.59 -30.99 19.92
C PRO A 822 -12.97 -30.33 20.08
N THR A 823 -13.82 -30.95 20.88
CA THR A 823 -15.12 -30.40 21.32
C THR A 823 -15.03 -29.58 22.62
N SER A 824 -13.80 -29.28 23.09
CA SER A 824 -13.54 -28.40 24.24
C SER A 824 -12.39 -27.43 23.96
N ASN A 825 -12.38 -26.28 24.64
CA ASN A 825 -11.45 -25.18 24.38
C ASN A 825 -9.99 -25.45 24.81
N SER A 826 -9.77 -26.19 25.90
CA SER A 826 -8.46 -26.35 26.55
C SER A 826 -7.36 -26.96 25.65
N GLY A 827 -7.74 -27.72 24.62
CA GLY A 827 -6.81 -28.38 23.69
C GLY A 827 -6.66 -27.70 22.34
N ALA A 828 -7.27 -26.52 22.13
CA ALA A 828 -7.37 -25.91 20.81
C ALA A 828 -6.31 -24.83 20.54
N THR A 829 -6.00 -24.63 19.26
CA THR A 829 -5.13 -23.54 18.80
C THR A 829 -5.89 -22.22 18.86
N ALA A 830 -7.16 -22.19 18.47
CA ALA A 830 -8.08 -21.12 18.81
C ALA A 830 -9.11 -21.66 19.82
N PRO A 831 -9.13 -21.17 21.07
CA PRO A 831 -10.02 -21.64 22.13
C PRO A 831 -11.47 -21.16 21.98
N ASP A 832 -11.80 -20.50 20.88
CA ASP A 832 -13.15 -19.99 20.59
C ASP A 832 -13.93 -21.02 19.76
N GLY A 833 -15.20 -21.24 20.09
CA GLY A 833 -16.04 -22.25 19.46
C GLY A 833 -16.46 -21.90 18.03
N GLN A 834 -16.36 -22.87 17.12
CA GLN A 834 -16.91 -22.78 15.77
C GLN A 834 -17.90 -23.90 15.47
N HIS A 835 -19.06 -23.55 14.92
CA HIS A 835 -20.07 -24.51 14.49
C HIS A 835 -20.63 -24.09 13.13
N PHE A 836 -20.41 -24.92 12.11
CA PHE A 836 -21.03 -24.81 10.80
C PHE A 836 -21.93 -26.02 10.60
N ASP A 837 -23.24 -25.77 10.54
CA ASP A 837 -24.23 -26.82 10.29
C ASP A 837 -24.39 -27.01 8.77
N PRO A 838 -24.19 -28.24 8.26
CA PRO A 838 -24.30 -28.55 6.84
C PRO A 838 -25.74 -28.82 6.35
N ALA A 839 -26.77 -28.64 7.19
CA ALA A 839 -28.13 -29.06 6.84
C ALA A 839 -28.81 -28.16 5.79
N SER A 840 -28.44 -26.88 5.70
CA SER A 840 -29.07 -25.93 4.79
C SER A 840 -28.17 -24.73 4.50
N ALA A 841 -28.74 -23.71 3.84
CA ALA A 841 -28.10 -22.42 3.71
C ALA A 841 -28.16 -21.64 5.04
N TYR A 842 -27.09 -21.72 5.83
CA TYR A 842 -26.97 -20.99 7.08
C TYR A 842 -25.89 -19.92 7.03
N PHE A 843 -26.13 -18.84 7.76
CA PHE A 843 -25.29 -17.66 7.80
C PHE A 843 -24.67 -17.49 9.18
N PRO A 844 -23.43 -16.97 9.26
CA PRO A 844 -22.71 -16.87 10.51
C PRO A 844 -23.14 -15.66 11.32
N ILE A 845 -23.26 -15.91 12.62
CA ILE A 845 -23.15 -14.89 13.66
C ILE A 845 -21.85 -15.12 14.41
N VAL A 846 -21.10 -14.05 14.71
CA VAL A 846 -19.72 -14.15 15.22
C VAL A 846 -19.54 -13.46 16.57
N GLY A 847 -18.42 -13.73 17.22
CA GLY A 847 -17.96 -13.05 18.45
C GLY A 847 -18.52 -13.60 19.75
N GLY A 848 -19.63 -14.35 19.73
CA GLY A 848 -20.30 -14.76 20.97
C GLY A 848 -21.19 -13.65 21.55
N SER A 849 -22.13 -14.04 22.39
CA SER A 849 -23.06 -13.21 23.14
C SER A 849 -22.71 -13.14 24.62
N TRP A 850 -23.53 -12.42 25.38
CA TRP A 850 -23.39 -12.27 26.82
C TRP A 850 -23.41 -13.57 27.62
N GLY A 851 -23.85 -14.70 27.06
CA GLY A 851 -24.01 -15.97 27.78
C GLY A 851 -23.07 -17.11 27.35
N ASP A 852 -22.18 -16.90 26.37
CA ASP A 852 -21.38 -18.00 25.79
C ASP A 852 -20.11 -18.35 26.58
N GLY A 853 -19.73 -17.53 27.56
CA GLY A 853 -18.60 -17.77 28.44
C GLY A 853 -17.28 -17.94 27.72
N ALA A 854 -16.50 -18.95 28.14
CA ALA A 854 -15.15 -19.22 27.66
C ALA A 854 -15.09 -19.72 26.20
N GLY A 855 -16.23 -19.98 25.56
CA GLY A 855 -16.27 -20.33 24.14
C GLY A 855 -16.32 -19.11 23.23
N ALA A 856 -16.74 -17.94 23.70
CA ALA A 856 -16.79 -16.70 22.92
C ALA A 856 -15.38 -16.16 22.59
N GLY A 857 -15.29 -15.21 21.66
CA GLY A 857 -14.02 -14.57 21.32
C GLY A 857 -13.91 -14.17 19.85
N LEU A 858 -12.77 -13.62 19.46
CA LEU A 858 -12.49 -13.13 18.11
C LEU A 858 -12.53 -14.23 17.02
N TRP A 859 -12.35 -15.50 17.36
CA TRP A 859 -12.43 -16.64 16.44
C TRP A 859 -13.75 -17.41 16.53
N TYR A 860 -14.71 -16.96 17.33
CA TYR A 860 -16.02 -17.61 17.48
C TYR A 860 -16.90 -17.44 16.24
N VAL A 861 -17.47 -18.55 15.75
CA VAL A 861 -18.38 -18.55 14.60
C VAL A 861 -19.53 -19.53 14.83
N LEU A 862 -20.77 -19.04 14.76
CA LEU A 862 -21.97 -19.88 14.82
C LEU A 862 -22.76 -19.72 13.51
N CYS A 863 -22.64 -20.70 12.62
CA CYS A 863 -23.23 -20.72 11.28
C CYS A 863 -24.31 -21.81 11.19
N VAL A 864 -25.41 -21.58 11.92
CA VAL A 864 -26.58 -22.48 12.02
C VAL A 864 -27.91 -21.76 11.81
N ASN A 865 -27.86 -20.44 11.61
CA ASN A 865 -29.04 -19.59 11.54
C ASN A 865 -29.41 -19.34 10.09
N SER A 866 -30.70 -19.45 9.77
CA SER A 866 -31.21 -18.94 8.48
C SER A 866 -31.07 -17.42 8.42
N ALA A 867 -31.07 -16.85 7.23
CA ALA A 867 -31.04 -15.39 7.06
C ALA A 867 -32.24 -14.68 7.74
N SER A 868 -33.34 -15.41 7.95
CA SER A 868 -34.55 -14.97 8.66
C SER A 868 -34.48 -15.11 10.19
N GLY A 869 -33.41 -15.69 10.72
CA GLY A 869 -33.21 -15.82 12.16
C GLY A 869 -33.17 -14.46 12.86
N ALA A 870 -33.85 -14.34 13.99
CA ALA A 870 -33.85 -13.15 14.82
C ALA A 870 -33.86 -13.57 16.30
N SER A 871 -33.02 -12.95 17.10
CA SER A 871 -32.91 -13.23 18.54
C SER A 871 -32.50 -11.97 19.28
N THR A 872 -32.88 -11.87 20.55
CA THR A 872 -32.47 -10.78 21.44
C THR A 872 -30.96 -10.73 21.66
N SER A 873 -30.25 -11.84 21.42
CA SER A 873 -28.78 -11.94 21.51
C SER A 873 -28.05 -11.72 20.20
N VAL A 874 -28.77 -11.44 19.11
CA VAL A 874 -28.19 -11.32 17.77
C VAL A 874 -28.34 -9.89 17.27
N GLY A 875 -27.21 -9.20 17.16
CA GLY A 875 -27.06 -7.87 16.58
C GLY A 875 -26.19 -7.87 15.32
N ALA A 876 -25.47 -6.77 15.11
CA ALA A 876 -24.70 -6.52 13.89
C ALA A 876 -23.51 -5.58 14.13
N ARG A 877 -22.68 -5.36 13.11
CA ARG A 877 -21.69 -4.28 13.08
C ARG A 877 -21.69 -3.60 11.71
N LEU A 878 -21.63 -2.27 11.75
CA LEU A 878 -21.55 -1.44 10.55
C LEU A 878 -20.14 -1.49 9.96
N ALA A 879 -20.01 -1.43 8.64
CA ALA A 879 -18.73 -1.25 7.95
C ALA A 879 -18.90 -0.29 6.76
N LYS A 880 -17.79 0.17 6.20
CA LYS A 880 -17.75 0.91 4.94
C LYS A 880 -16.51 0.57 4.13
N VAL A 881 -16.69 0.37 2.83
CA VAL A 881 -15.65 0.15 1.81
C VAL A 881 -15.71 1.20 0.72
#